data_AF-A0A9P1CK48-F1
#
_entry.id   AF-A0A9P1CK48-F1
#
_cell.length_a   1.000
_cell.length_b   1.000
_cell.length_c   1.000
_cell.angle_alpha   90.00
_cell.angle_beta   90.00
_cell.angle_gamma   90.00
#
_symmetry.space_group_name_H-M   'P 1'
#
loop_
_entity.id
_entity.type
_entity.pdbx_description
1 polymer ?
#
loop_
_entity_poly.entity_id
_entity_poly.type
_entity_poly.pdbx_seq_one_letter_code
_entity_poly.pdbx_strand_id
1 'polypeptide(L)'
;MAKFITHECLAKDVLNTAFSSGVSGLEHWKDHLRNEGDGKLALLFVDRIKQDYDSSQPAMRKAVSYTIGLQKHQACGAFLHFLRMFERLAPPADYDRAYVELHKMFLRGLLDADLQHVLTTSFPPGDLSAIAAFRPYVAKVEQAARIAKEQEDLKLASDLRAADGKQVIAKIENDLRLLQDLIPDDLSQAQSTAKDLKYLRDRQEKGRLHVEKYLGERACLVEQTDTYESQHALGDFLKFKEQFRGISGQQYLIVSLDATVWPANSNYLADAVSNLSSVLALSSTHVGIVQYPVYQSQTNQMTLVKHRHTLDNLLLKAGLTAYHPLLFLYDKPDSTARDGRPMSQMAMGVFHGNFDSCAFMDSSAIKLGKLGPVPLIRIADLLGFDEVRRPGASARVEQKGIPCHDQIVDGLLQNMPIGAGDRVLFLDLLPNRQVEFGRALTERSLAGQKTDVRYFGLVPSENFKDASNAIRDMIYRAWDSSAEAPPKQRPDSDVSSDRAAPNLQILAWQNGQPVFPEPLMNRFGEETVEFQEVKKLQSRFLDMFPATEAVAPGPVVPGRASGMCDFSIDGNLEPLDIDRNVELVMVANDQFEEPRRATCAMTRKKPAIVICEDFSLWLGNTSDSDSVVEPGELLGFGTGDPSAEKDVLPWRLSSDLSLVSSDRTWYPVCKFLRKLATEQGIGELEIEDHQLEPRYHAAVDGADPVPVTFRYAITPLRSKATHVYKPNGLSEGRDQIASTMIGAVFAGNFDKLVKNKICSVVWEVQFTSSPPKIQISKPKLYMTARIHLPSKSWCCISK
;
A
#
# COMPACT_ATOMS: atom_id res chain seq x y z
N MET A 1 26.99 50.68 -111.25
CA MET A 1 26.57 50.09 -109.96
C MET A 1 26.79 48.59 -110.03
N ALA A 2 27.55 48.03 -109.10
CA ALA A 2 27.68 46.58 -109.01
C ALA A 2 26.33 45.97 -108.59
N LYS A 3 25.86 44.97 -109.34
CA LYS A 3 24.59 44.30 -109.05
C LYS A 3 24.85 43.25 -107.96
N PHE A 4 24.41 43.49 -106.73
CA PHE A 4 24.55 42.56 -105.60
C PHE A 4 23.66 41.32 -105.76
N ILE A 5 22.45 41.55 -106.25
CA ILE A 5 21.42 40.53 -106.45
C ILE A 5 20.80 40.73 -107.83
N THR A 6 20.43 39.64 -108.48
CA THR A 6 19.70 39.71 -109.74
C THR A 6 18.25 40.14 -109.51
N HIS A 7 17.66 40.89 -110.45
CA HIS A 7 16.22 41.23 -110.39
C HIS A 7 15.35 39.98 -110.30
N GLU A 8 15.75 38.89 -110.96
CA GLU A 8 15.07 37.60 -110.90
C GLU A 8 15.02 37.04 -109.46
N CYS A 9 16.12 37.12 -108.71
CA CYS A 9 16.17 36.66 -107.32
C CYS A 9 15.29 37.51 -106.38
N LEU A 10 15.10 38.81 -106.68
CA LEU A 10 14.18 39.67 -105.93
C LEU A 10 12.71 39.39 -106.28
N ALA A 11 12.43 39.09 -107.55
CA ALA A 11 11.06 38.94 -108.06
C ALA A 11 10.46 37.53 -107.86
N LYS A 12 11.30 36.48 -107.80
CA LYS A 12 10.86 35.09 -107.61
C LYS A 12 10.95 34.70 -106.14
N ASP A 13 9.91 34.93 -105.36
CA ASP A 13 9.58 34.33 -104.04
C ASP A 13 10.62 34.30 -102.89
N VAL A 14 11.90 34.61 -103.11
CA VAL A 14 12.96 34.60 -102.07
C VAL A 14 12.67 35.65 -100.99
N LEU A 15 12.16 36.82 -101.36
CA LEU A 15 11.78 37.88 -100.42
C LEU A 15 10.26 38.02 -100.24
N ASN A 16 9.49 37.08 -100.78
CA ASN A 16 8.04 37.12 -100.67
C ASN A 16 7.59 36.60 -99.28
N THR A 17 6.43 37.05 -98.83
CA THR A 17 5.79 36.55 -97.60
C THR A 17 5.12 35.19 -97.84
N ALA A 18 4.74 34.92 -99.10
CA ALA A 18 4.32 33.61 -99.57
C ALA A 18 5.54 32.79 -100.00
N PHE A 19 6.13 32.02 -99.07
CA PHE A 19 7.18 31.05 -99.40
C PHE A 19 6.55 29.75 -99.94
N SER A 20 7.03 29.28 -101.08
CA SER A 20 6.93 27.88 -101.51
C SER A 20 8.34 27.40 -101.84
N SER A 21 8.69 26.22 -101.35
CA SER A 21 10.04 25.70 -101.51
C SER A 21 10.30 25.15 -102.91
N GLY A 22 9.24 24.81 -103.66
CA GLY A 22 9.33 24.09 -104.94
C GLY A 22 9.90 22.67 -104.83
N VAL A 23 10.23 22.21 -103.62
CA VAL A 23 10.85 20.91 -103.31
C VAL A 23 9.97 20.25 -102.25
N SER A 24 9.33 19.13 -102.58
CA SER A 24 8.34 18.49 -101.69
C SER A 24 8.87 18.22 -100.27
N GLY A 25 10.17 17.99 -100.12
CA GLY A 25 10.84 17.76 -98.84
C GLY A 25 11.15 19.00 -98.00
N LEU A 26 10.73 20.21 -98.39
CA LEU A 26 10.98 21.45 -97.63
C LEU A 26 9.70 22.19 -97.21
N GLU A 27 8.52 21.70 -97.60
CA GLU A 27 7.24 22.34 -97.29
C GLU A 27 6.94 22.36 -95.79
N HIS A 28 7.47 21.42 -95.01
CA HIS A 28 7.33 21.42 -93.55
C HIS A 28 8.12 22.53 -92.84
N TRP A 29 9.13 23.11 -93.50
CA TRP A 29 9.87 24.27 -92.99
C TRP A 29 9.24 25.61 -93.39
N LYS A 30 8.13 25.59 -94.16
CA LYS A 30 7.52 26.79 -94.77
C LYS A 30 7.29 27.94 -93.78
N ASP A 31 6.78 27.65 -92.59
CA ASP A 31 6.50 28.69 -91.59
C ASP A 31 7.76 29.32 -90.98
N HIS A 32 8.90 28.62 -91.02
CA HIS A 32 10.20 29.10 -90.53
C HIS A 32 11.03 29.78 -91.63
N LEU A 33 10.78 29.45 -92.89
CA LEU A 33 11.52 29.98 -94.04
C LEU A 33 10.83 31.16 -94.71
N ARG A 34 9.58 31.48 -94.37
CA ARG A 34 8.90 32.67 -94.89
C ARG A 34 9.38 33.94 -94.18
N ASN A 35 9.35 35.05 -94.90
CA ASN A 35 9.59 36.36 -94.29
C ASN A 35 8.38 36.73 -93.42
N GLU A 36 8.62 36.82 -92.10
CA GLU A 36 7.64 37.35 -91.14
C GLU A 36 7.58 38.88 -91.24
N GLY A 37 6.52 39.48 -90.69
CA GLY A 37 6.34 40.95 -90.70
C GLY A 37 7.40 41.73 -89.92
N ASP A 38 8.28 41.05 -89.17
CA ASP A 38 9.38 41.66 -88.42
C ASP A 38 10.62 41.96 -89.29
N GLY A 39 10.65 41.46 -90.53
CA GLY A 39 11.73 41.70 -91.49
C GLY A 39 13.08 41.07 -91.11
N LYS A 40 13.20 40.32 -90.01
CA LYS A 40 14.48 39.82 -89.51
C LYS A 40 15.16 38.87 -90.48
N LEU A 41 14.38 37.98 -91.09
CA LEU A 41 14.87 37.03 -92.09
C LEU A 41 15.42 37.74 -93.33
N ALA A 42 14.68 38.72 -93.84
CA ALA A 42 15.07 39.51 -95.01
C ALA A 42 16.35 40.32 -94.74
N LEU A 43 16.46 40.94 -93.56
CA LEU A 43 17.65 41.69 -93.15
C LEU A 43 18.87 40.78 -92.99
N LEU A 44 18.71 39.64 -92.31
CA LEU A 44 19.78 38.66 -92.15
C LEU A 44 20.26 38.12 -93.51
N PHE A 45 19.35 37.89 -94.43
CA PHE A 45 19.67 37.47 -95.80
C PHE A 45 20.46 38.53 -96.57
N VAL A 46 20.10 39.80 -96.45
CA VAL A 46 20.84 40.91 -97.06
C VAL A 46 22.26 41.00 -96.47
N ASP A 47 22.39 40.94 -95.13
CA ASP A 47 23.67 40.96 -94.45
C ASP A 47 24.56 39.78 -94.86
N ARG A 48 23.97 38.60 -95.00
CA ARG A 48 24.66 37.39 -95.47
C ARG A 48 25.19 37.55 -96.89
N ILE A 49 24.36 38.00 -97.83
CA ILE A 49 24.78 38.22 -99.22
C ILE A 49 25.85 39.31 -99.32
N LYS A 50 25.69 40.39 -98.56
CA LYS A 50 26.68 41.47 -98.50
C LYS A 50 28.03 40.93 -98.02
N GLN A 51 28.04 40.14 -96.94
CA GLN A 51 29.26 39.53 -96.40
C GLN A 51 29.94 38.59 -97.40
N ASP A 52 29.18 37.78 -98.14
CA ASP A 52 29.73 36.92 -99.21
C ASP A 52 30.32 37.72 -100.37
N TYR A 53 29.63 38.79 -100.76
CA TYR A 53 30.08 39.68 -101.83
C TYR A 53 31.37 40.42 -101.44
N ASP A 54 31.43 40.94 -100.22
CA ASP A 54 32.57 41.71 -99.72
C ASP A 54 33.79 40.82 -99.48
N SER A 55 33.59 39.57 -99.01
CA SER A 55 34.65 38.58 -98.83
C SER A 55 35.18 37.97 -100.15
N SER A 56 34.43 38.08 -101.24
CA SER A 56 34.88 37.66 -102.56
C SER A 56 35.91 38.62 -103.15
N GLN A 57 36.96 38.08 -103.77
CA GLN A 57 37.93 38.88 -104.52
C GLN A 57 37.23 39.72 -105.60
N PRO A 58 37.65 40.97 -105.88
CA PRO A 58 36.95 41.86 -106.80
C PRO A 58 36.60 41.27 -108.17
N ALA A 59 37.49 40.44 -108.73
CA ALA A 59 37.29 39.76 -110.02
C ALA A 59 36.24 38.62 -109.98
N MET A 60 35.94 38.10 -108.79
CA MET A 60 35.01 36.99 -108.55
C MET A 60 33.64 37.43 -108.04
N ARG A 61 33.46 38.74 -107.80
CA ARG A 61 32.19 39.32 -107.36
C ARG A 61 31.14 39.19 -108.45
N LYS A 62 30.17 38.30 -108.23
CA LYS A 62 29.04 38.05 -109.13
C LYS A 62 27.73 38.35 -108.40
N ALA A 63 26.73 38.80 -109.15
CA ALA A 63 25.37 38.95 -108.64
C ALA A 63 24.82 37.59 -108.23
N VAL A 64 24.15 37.52 -107.07
CA VAL A 64 23.51 36.28 -106.61
C VAL A 64 22.33 35.93 -107.53
N SER A 65 22.37 34.73 -108.10
CA SER A 65 21.28 34.16 -108.91
C SER A 65 20.15 33.64 -108.01
N TYR A 66 18.96 33.44 -108.58
CA TYR A 66 17.80 32.92 -107.84
C TYR A 66 18.10 31.63 -107.08
N THR A 67 18.74 30.64 -107.72
CA THR A 67 19.03 29.34 -107.08
C THR A 67 19.93 29.48 -105.85
N ILE A 68 20.98 30.31 -105.94
CA ILE A 68 21.92 30.54 -104.84
C ILE A 68 21.26 31.39 -103.75
N GLY A 69 20.47 32.39 -104.15
CA GLY A 69 19.72 33.25 -103.24
C GLY A 69 18.68 32.48 -102.44
N LEU A 70 17.93 31.58 -103.08
CA LEU A 70 16.96 30.72 -102.41
C LEU A 70 17.64 29.84 -101.35
N GLN A 71 18.74 29.17 -101.69
CA GLN A 71 19.49 28.36 -100.72
C GLN A 71 19.99 29.19 -99.53
N LYS A 72 20.53 30.38 -99.78
CA LYS A 72 21.00 31.27 -98.70
C LYS A 72 19.85 31.77 -97.82
N HIS A 73 18.71 32.09 -98.43
CA HIS A 73 17.51 32.50 -97.71
C HIS A 73 16.96 31.37 -96.83
N GLN A 74 16.90 30.15 -97.38
CA GLN A 74 16.53 28.95 -96.62
C GLN A 74 17.48 28.73 -95.43
N ALA A 75 18.78 28.88 -95.64
CA ALA A 75 19.77 28.80 -94.55
C ALA A 75 19.56 29.88 -93.49
N CYS A 76 19.19 31.12 -93.86
CA CYS A 76 18.87 32.19 -92.91
C CYS A 76 17.65 31.83 -92.06
N GLY A 77 16.59 31.27 -92.66
CA GLY A 77 15.39 30.86 -91.94
C GLY A 77 15.66 29.71 -90.97
N ALA A 78 16.42 28.70 -91.42
CA ALA A 78 16.88 27.61 -90.57
C ALA A 78 17.71 28.14 -89.39
N PHE A 79 18.67 29.03 -89.64
CA PHE A 79 19.53 29.60 -88.59
C PHE A 79 18.72 30.35 -87.52
N LEU A 80 17.75 31.18 -87.92
CA LEU A 80 16.87 31.89 -86.99
C LEU A 80 16.00 30.94 -86.16
N HIS A 81 15.52 29.85 -86.77
CA HIS A 81 14.78 28.81 -86.05
C HIS A 81 15.62 28.17 -84.94
N PHE A 82 16.83 27.73 -85.27
CA PHE A 82 17.73 27.11 -84.29
C PHE A 82 18.20 28.09 -83.22
N LEU A 83 18.41 29.37 -83.56
CA LEU A 83 18.66 30.39 -82.54
C LEU A 83 17.49 30.55 -81.57
N ARG A 84 16.24 30.63 -82.05
CA ARG A 84 15.04 30.69 -81.19
C ARG A 84 14.90 29.45 -80.30
N MET A 85 15.25 28.27 -80.81
CA MET A 85 15.26 27.05 -80.00
C MET A 85 16.33 27.10 -78.91
N PHE A 86 17.52 27.56 -79.24
CA PHE A 86 18.61 27.69 -78.28
C PHE A 86 18.33 28.75 -77.21
N GLU A 87 17.71 29.88 -77.58
CA GLU A 87 17.26 30.93 -76.64
C GLU A 87 16.34 30.41 -75.54
N ARG A 88 15.47 29.44 -75.87
CA ARG A 88 14.56 28.83 -74.89
C ARG A 88 15.26 27.88 -73.90
N LEU A 89 16.42 27.35 -74.29
CA LEU A 89 17.15 26.36 -73.50
C LEU A 89 18.27 26.99 -72.68
N ALA A 90 18.95 27.99 -73.23
CA ALA A 90 20.10 28.61 -72.61
C ALA A 90 19.71 29.69 -71.59
N PRO A 91 20.40 29.79 -70.44
CA PRO A 91 20.31 30.97 -69.59
C PRO A 91 20.61 32.26 -70.38
N PRO A 92 19.96 33.40 -70.10
CA PRO A 92 20.11 34.62 -70.90
C PRO A 92 21.57 35.06 -71.13
N ALA A 93 22.40 34.95 -70.10
CA ALA A 93 23.83 35.31 -70.17
C ALA A 93 24.67 34.38 -71.08
N ASP A 94 24.28 33.10 -71.18
CA ASP A 94 24.96 32.14 -72.05
C ASP A 94 24.43 32.23 -73.50
N TYR A 95 23.15 32.59 -73.66
CA TYR A 95 22.56 32.88 -74.97
C TYR A 95 23.25 34.06 -75.65
N ASP A 96 23.37 35.20 -74.97
CA ASP A 96 23.96 36.42 -75.55
C ASP A 96 25.39 36.19 -76.06
N ARG A 97 26.19 35.40 -75.32
CA ARG A 97 27.56 35.05 -75.70
C ARG A 97 27.60 34.13 -76.91
N ALA A 98 26.75 33.09 -76.93
CA ALA A 98 26.70 32.15 -78.03
C ALA A 98 26.14 32.78 -79.31
N TYR A 99 25.14 33.66 -79.19
CA TYR A 99 24.53 34.37 -80.32
C TYR A 99 25.59 35.13 -81.13
N VAL A 100 26.48 35.88 -80.47
CA VAL A 100 27.52 36.66 -81.14
C VAL A 100 28.42 35.78 -82.01
N GLU A 101 28.89 34.65 -81.46
CA GLU A 101 29.76 33.73 -82.19
C GLU A 101 29.02 32.96 -83.29
N LEU A 102 27.84 32.42 -82.99
CA LEU A 102 27.01 31.70 -83.96
C LEU A 102 26.59 32.59 -85.13
N HIS A 103 26.19 33.83 -84.86
CA HIS A 103 25.82 34.81 -85.88
C HIS A 103 27.01 35.16 -86.78
N LYS A 104 28.21 35.31 -86.21
CA LYS A 104 29.43 35.55 -86.97
C LYS A 104 29.84 34.34 -87.82
N MET A 105 29.69 33.12 -87.31
CA MET A 105 29.92 31.88 -88.07
C MET A 105 28.92 31.74 -89.23
N PHE A 106 27.65 32.02 -88.96
CA PHE A 106 26.59 32.03 -89.96
C PHE A 106 26.86 33.02 -91.08
N LEU A 107 27.18 34.29 -90.74
CA LEU A 107 27.49 35.32 -91.73
C LEU A 107 28.70 35.00 -92.60
N ARG A 108 29.59 34.09 -92.17
CA ARG A 108 30.74 33.60 -92.95
C ARG A 108 30.43 32.33 -93.77
N GLY A 109 29.22 31.79 -93.64
CA GLY A 109 28.79 30.59 -94.37
C GLY A 109 29.27 29.28 -93.79
N LEU A 110 29.83 29.30 -92.58
CA LEU A 110 30.38 28.11 -91.95
C LEU A 110 29.30 27.12 -91.49
N LEU A 111 28.04 27.56 -91.46
CA LEU A 111 26.89 26.75 -91.06
C LEU A 111 26.04 26.27 -92.25
N ASP A 112 26.33 26.74 -93.47
CA ASP A 112 25.44 26.53 -94.63
C ASP A 112 25.25 25.03 -94.92
N ALA A 113 26.31 24.22 -94.82
CA ALA A 113 26.24 22.78 -95.07
C ALA A 113 25.36 22.05 -94.05
N ASP A 114 25.54 22.34 -92.75
CA ASP A 114 24.75 21.73 -91.68
C ASP A 114 23.28 22.16 -91.76
N LEU A 115 23.03 23.46 -91.99
CA LEU A 115 21.67 23.99 -92.10
C LEU A 115 20.94 23.41 -93.31
N GLN A 116 21.60 23.31 -94.47
CA GLN A 116 21.02 22.71 -95.66
C GLN A 116 20.77 21.21 -95.49
N HIS A 117 21.70 20.50 -94.84
CA HIS A 117 21.50 19.10 -94.53
C HIS A 117 20.24 18.91 -93.67
N VAL A 118 20.15 19.63 -92.55
CA VAL A 118 19.04 19.56 -91.60
C VAL A 118 17.70 19.92 -92.24
N LEU A 119 17.68 20.93 -93.11
CA LEU A 119 16.50 21.30 -93.89
C LEU A 119 15.96 20.13 -94.71
N THR A 120 16.84 19.30 -95.28
CA THR A 120 16.47 18.14 -96.10
C THR A 120 16.25 16.84 -95.33
N THR A 121 16.83 16.68 -94.14
CA THR A 121 16.84 15.41 -93.41
C THR A 121 15.98 15.38 -92.15
N SER A 122 15.52 16.53 -91.66
CA SER A 122 14.73 16.61 -90.41
C SER A 122 13.45 17.43 -90.57
N PHE A 123 12.46 17.09 -89.75
CA PHE A 123 11.19 17.81 -89.62
C PHE A 123 11.25 18.77 -88.42
N PRO A 124 10.75 20.01 -88.51
CA PRO A 124 10.80 20.97 -87.42
C PRO A 124 9.87 20.57 -86.26
N PRO A 125 10.26 20.81 -85.00
CA PRO A 125 11.50 21.47 -84.59
C PRO A 125 12.71 20.55 -84.77
N GLY A 126 13.74 21.02 -85.48
CA GLY A 126 14.93 20.23 -85.72
C GLY A 126 15.76 20.03 -84.45
N ASP A 127 16.73 19.12 -84.47
CA ASP A 127 17.62 18.93 -83.33
C ASP A 127 18.80 19.92 -83.37
N LEU A 128 19.00 20.70 -82.29
CA LEU A 128 20.15 21.60 -82.15
C LEU A 128 21.48 20.84 -82.24
N SER A 129 21.51 19.57 -81.82
CA SER A 129 22.70 18.73 -81.92
C SER A 129 23.07 18.39 -83.38
N ALA A 130 22.12 18.52 -84.32
CA ALA A 130 22.37 18.24 -85.73
C ALA A 130 23.28 19.30 -86.39
N ILE A 131 23.39 20.50 -85.80
CA ILE A 131 24.28 21.57 -86.27
C ILE A 131 25.53 21.59 -85.39
N ALA A 132 26.70 21.35 -85.99
CA ALA A 132 27.93 21.15 -85.23
C ALA A 132 28.28 22.33 -84.31
N ALA A 133 27.96 23.55 -84.74
CA ALA A 133 28.23 24.78 -83.97
C ALA A 133 27.38 24.95 -82.70
N PHE A 134 26.19 24.34 -82.63
CA PHE A 134 25.33 24.44 -81.44
C PHE A 134 25.69 23.40 -80.35
N ARG A 135 26.33 22.28 -80.73
CA ARG A 135 26.67 21.17 -79.81
C ARG A 135 27.40 21.59 -78.52
N PRO A 136 28.46 22.43 -78.57
CA PRO A 136 29.19 22.79 -77.34
C PRO A 136 28.33 23.55 -76.33
N TYR A 137 27.36 24.33 -76.84
CA TYR A 137 26.48 25.13 -76.00
C TYR A 137 25.34 24.28 -75.40
N VAL A 138 24.77 23.36 -76.18
CA VAL A 138 23.75 22.42 -75.70
C VAL A 138 24.30 21.54 -74.57
N ALA A 139 25.49 20.97 -74.75
CA ALA A 139 26.13 20.13 -73.73
C ALA A 139 26.33 20.85 -72.38
N LYS A 140 26.65 22.16 -72.43
CA LYS A 140 26.82 22.98 -71.22
C LYS A 140 25.50 23.22 -70.49
N VAL A 141 24.42 23.45 -71.21
CA VAL A 141 23.07 23.66 -70.66
C VAL A 141 22.55 22.38 -69.99
N GLU A 142 22.71 21.22 -70.64
CA GLU A 142 22.29 19.93 -70.10
C GLU A 142 23.03 19.54 -68.81
N GLN A 143 24.33 19.82 -68.74
CA GLN A 143 25.13 19.56 -67.55
C GLN A 143 24.70 20.43 -66.36
N ALA A 144 24.37 21.70 -66.59
CA ALA A 144 23.89 22.61 -65.55
C ALA A 144 22.51 22.18 -65.00
N ALA A 145 21.60 21.74 -65.88
CA ALA A 145 20.27 21.26 -65.48
C ALA A 145 20.33 20.00 -64.59
N ARG A 146 21.27 19.09 -64.86
CA ARG A 146 21.43 17.87 -64.07
C ARG A 146 21.90 18.15 -62.64
N ILE A 147 22.84 19.08 -62.46
CA ILE A 147 23.37 19.46 -61.14
C ILE A 147 22.29 20.11 -60.28
N ALA A 148 21.43 20.95 -60.86
CA ALA A 148 20.34 21.61 -60.15
C ALA A 148 19.30 20.59 -59.63
N LYS A 149 18.95 19.58 -60.44
CA LYS A 149 18.00 18.53 -60.06
C LYS A 149 18.51 17.67 -58.90
N GLU A 150 19.78 17.28 -58.92
CA GLU A 150 20.40 16.50 -57.84
C GLU A 150 20.40 17.25 -56.49
N GLN A 151 20.50 18.59 -56.50
CA GLN A 151 20.42 19.41 -55.28
C GLN A 151 19.00 19.53 -54.72
N GLU A 152 17.99 19.59 -55.59
CA GLU A 152 16.58 19.67 -55.19
C GLU A 152 16.10 18.36 -54.55
N ASP A 153 16.49 17.21 -55.13
CA ASP A 153 16.16 15.88 -54.61
C ASP A 153 16.78 15.64 -53.22
N LEU A 154 18.01 16.12 -52.98
CA LEU A 154 18.68 16.05 -51.67
C LEU A 154 17.94 16.86 -50.60
N LYS A 155 17.41 18.03 -50.96
CA LYS A 155 16.67 18.89 -50.03
C LYS A 155 15.32 18.27 -49.66
N LEU A 156 14.60 17.74 -50.65
CA LEU A 156 13.32 17.06 -50.43
C LEU A 156 13.46 15.82 -49.52
N ALA A 157 14.54 15.04 -49.71
CA ALA A 157 14.82 13.88 -48.86
C ALA A 157 15.14 14.27 -47.40
N SER A 158 15.75 15.43 -47.17
CA SER A 158 15.99 15.96 -45.83
C SER A 158 14.69 16.41 -45.16
N ASP A 159 13.83 17.11 -45.89
CA ASP A 159 12.57 17.64 -45.36
C ASP A 159 11.57 16.52 -45.00
N LEU A 160 11.53 15.42 -45.77
CA LEU A 160 10.70 14.25 -45.48
C LEU A 160 11.10 13.55 -44.18
N ARG A 161 12.41 13.39 -43.90
CA ARG A 161 12.88 12.77 -42.65
C ARG A 161 12.54 13.62 -41.41
N ALA A 162 12.66 14.94 -41.52
CA ALA A 162 12.31 15.85 -40.44
C ALA A 162 10.80 15.84 -40.14
N ALA A 163 9.95 15.66 -41.17
CA ALA A 163 8.51 15.53 -41.00
C ALA A 163 8.11 14.22 -40.30
N ASP A 164 8.71 13.09 -40.69
CA ASP A 164 8.48 11.79 -40.06
C ASP A 164 8.90 11.79 -38.58
N GLY A 165 10.04 12.40 -38.25
CA GLY A 165 10.51 12.54 -36.86
C GLY A 165 9.53 13.29 -35.97
N LYS A 166 9.02 14.44 -36.42
CA LYS A 166 8.01 15.22 -35.69
C LYS A 166 6.72 14.43 -35.45
N GLN A 167 6.30 13.62 -36.42
CA GLN A 167 5.08 12.81 -36.26
C GLN A 167 5.26 11.73 -35.20
N VAL A 168 6.43 11.07 -35.14
CA VAL A 168 6.73 10.06 -34.11
C VAL A 168 6.76 10.68 -32.72
N ILE A 169 7.41 11.83 -32.55
CA ILE A 169 7.49 12.55 -31.26
C ILE A 169 6.08 12.91 -30.75
N ALA A 170 5.23 13.50 -31.61
CA ALA A 170 3.88 13.88 -31.23
C ALA A 170 3.02 12.68 -30.79
N LYS A 171 3.22 11.50 -31.39
CA LYS A 171 2.51 10.27 -31.00
C LYS A 171 2.96 9.76 -29.62
N ILE A 172 4.26 9.78 -29.33
CA ILE A 172 4.78 9.40 -28.01
C ILE A 172 4.24 10.33 -26.92
N GLU A 173 4.20 11.64 -27.17
CA GLU A 173 3.64 12.60 -26.21
C GLU A 173 2.16 12.37 -25.92
N ASN A 174 1.38 12.03 -26.95
CA ASN A 174 -0.03 11.72 -26.78
C ASN A 174 -0.26 10.41 -25.99
N ASP A 175 0.52 9.37 -26.30
CA ASP A 175 0.51 8.12 -25.52
C ASP A 175 0.90 8.37 -24.05
N LEU A 176 1.92 9.20 -23.79
CA LEU A 176 2.31 9.56 -22.43
C LEU A 176 1.21 10.30 -21.65
N ARG A 177 0.43 11.19 -22.31
CA ARG A 177 -0.72 11.84 -21.67
C ARG A 177 -1.81 10.84 -21.28
N LEU A 178 -2.16 9.93 -22.20
CA LEU A 178 -3.13 8.87 -21.93
C LEU A 178 -2.70 7.97 -20.77
N LEU A 179 -1.40 7.68 -20.67
CA LEU A 179 -0.83 6.91 -19.56
C LEU A 179 -0.84 7.70 -18.24
N GLN A 180 -0.64 9.02 -18.29
CA GLN A 180 -0.65 9.88 -17.12
C GLN A 180 -2.04 9.95 -16.47
N ASP A 181 -3.10 9.95 -17.29
CA ASP A 181 -4.49 9.90 -16.81
C ASP A 181 -4.88 8.54 -16.17
N LEU A 182 -4.09 7.48 -16.40
CA LEU A 182 -4.30 6.14 -15.84
C LEU A 182 -3.56 5.89 -14.53
N ILE A 183 -2.61 6.77 -14.17
CA ILE A 183 -1.95 6.72 -12.87
C ILE A 183 -3.03 7.10 -11.83
N PRO A 184 -3.40 6.19 -10.90
CA PRO A 184 -4.44 6.49 -9.93
C PRO A 184 -4.00 7.70 -9.10
N ASP A 185 -4.78 8.79 -9.19
CA ASP A 185 -4.61 9.96 -8.32
C ASP A 185 -4.64 9.52 -6.85
N ASP A 186 -3.88 10.17 -5.98
CA ASP A 186 -3.76 9.81 -4.56
C ASP A 186 -5.14 9.72 -3.89
N LEU A 187 -6.08 10.56 -4.35
CA LEU A 187 -7.47 10.54 -3.92
C LEU A 187 -8.20 9.23 -4.25
N SER A 188 -7.97 8.67 -5.44
CA SER A 188 -8.58 7.40 -5.88
C SER A 188 -8.04 6.21 -5.09
N GLN A 189 -6.74 6.21 -4.78
CA GLN A 189 -6.12 5.20 -3.92
C GLN A 189 -6.64 5.31 -2.48
N ALA A 190 -6.77 6.53 -1.96
CA ALA A 190 -7.33 6.78 -0.63
C ALA A 190 -8.80 6.29 -0.54
N GLN A 191 -9.61 6.55 -1.57
CA GLN A 191 -10.99 6.05 -1.64
C GLN A 191 -11.06 4.53 -1.69
N SER A 192 -10.22 3.87 -2.49
CA SER A 192 -10.17 2.40 -2.52
C SER A 192 -9.77 1.83 -1.16
N THR A 193 -8.72 2.40 -0.55
CA THR A 193 -8.24 2.02 0.77
C THR A 193 -9.33 2.20 1.84
N ALA A 194 -10.07 3.31 1.79
CA ALA A 194 -11.18 3.57 2.70
C ALA A 194 -12.33 2.55 2.52
N LYS A 195 -12.66 2.16 1.28
CA LYS A 195 -13.63 1.10 0.99
C LYS A 195 -13.16 -0.25 1.54
N ASP A 196 -11.88 -0.57 1.40
CA ASP A 196 -11.29 -1.82 1.89
C ASP A 196 -11.29 -1.87 3.43
N LEU A 197 -10.94 -0.77 4.09
CA LEU A 197 -11.00 -0.64 5.55
C LEU A 197 -12.44 -0.77 6.06
N LYS A 198 -13.41 -0.12 5.40
CA LYS A 198 -14.83 -0.27 5.73
C LYS A 198 -15.27 -1.73 5.61
N TYR A 199 -14.88 -2.39 4.52
CA TYR A 199 -15.20 -3.80 4.30
C TYR A 199 -14.63 -4.71 5.40
N LEU A 200 -13.36 -4.52 5.76
CA LEU A 200 -12.72 -5.27 6.84
C LEU A 200 -13.41 -5.05 8.18
N ARG A 201 -13.79 -3.81 8.50
CA ARG A 201 -14.55 -3.48 9.72
C ARG A 201 -15.90 -4.16 9.74
N ASP A 202 -16.68 -4.04 8.66
CA ASP A 202 -18.02 -4.64 8.58
C ASP A 202 -17.93 -6.19 8.66
N ARG A 203 -16.86 -6.77 8.13
CA ARG A 203 -16.54 -8.20 8.27
C ARG A 203 -16.18 -8.58 9.70
N GLN A 204 -15.33 -7.82 10.37
CA GLN A 204 -14.97 -8.05 11.77
C GLN A 204 -16.19 -7.97 12.68
N GLU A 205 -17.06 -6.98 12.47
CA GLU A 205 -18.29 -6.82 13.24
C GLU A 205 -19.25 -8.00 13.05
N LYS A 206 -19.42 -8.49 11.81
CA LYS A 206 -20.18 -9.72 11.55
C LYS A 206 -19.60 -10.93 12.29
N GLY A 207 -18.28 -11.07 12.29
CA GLY A 207 -17.61 -12.15 13.02
C GLY A 207 -17.80 -12.03 14.53
N ARG A 208 -17.70 -10.82 15.08
CA ARG A 208 -17.97 -10.53 16.50
C ARG A 208 -19.40 -10.91 16.87
N LEU A 209 -20.39 -10.46 16.09
CA LEU A 209 -21.80 -10.80 16.30
C LEU A 209 -22.04 -12.31 16.21
N HIS A 210 -21.39 -13.01 15.28
CA HIS A 210 -21.46 -14.47 15.18
C HIS A 210 -20.91 -15.15 16.44
N VAL A 211 -19.76 -14.70 16.94
CA VAL A 211 -19.16 -15.21 18.19
C VAL A 211 -20.08 -14.98 19.38
N GLU A 212 -20.61 -13.77 19.57
CA GLU A 212 -21.52 -13.46 20.68
C GLU A 212 -22.81 -14.28 20.60
N LYS A 213 -23.38 -14.42 19.39
CA LYS A 213 -24.55 -15.26 19.16
C LYS A 213 -24.25 -16.73 19.52
N TYR A 214 -23.12 -17.25 19.06
CA TYR A 214 -22.70 -18.63 19.37
C TYR A 214 -22.53 -18.84 20.87
N LEU A 215 -21.86 -17.93 21.57
CA LEU A 215 -21.70 -18.01 23.02
C LEU A 215 -23.06 -17.98 23.73
N GLY A 216 -23.94 -17.03 23.37
CA GLY A 216 -25.29 -16.95 23.91
C GLY A 216 -26.12 -18.21 23.70
N GLU A 217 -25.93 -18.93 22.60
CA GLU A 217 -26.71 -20.12 22.26
C GLU A 217 -26.08 -21.44 22.75
N ARG A 218 -24.75 -21.54 22.84
CA ARG A 218 -24.05 -22.82 23.05
C ARG A 218 -23.02 -22.84 24.17
N ALA A 219 -22.43 -21.71 24.55
CA ALA A 219 -21.34 -21.68 25.53
C ALA A 219 -21.32 -20.38 26.34
N CYS A 220 -21.54 -20.47 27.64
CA CYS A 220 -21.45 -19.33 28.55
C CYS A 220 -20.26 -19.47 29.50
N LEU A 221 -19.51 -18.38 29.67
CA LEU A 221 -18.43 -18.26 30.65
C LEU A 221 -18.83 -17.15 31.61
N VAL A 222 -18.79 -17.43 32.91
CA VAL A 222 -19.01 -16.43 33.95
C VAL A 222 -17.72 -16.26 34.71
N GLU A 223 -17.28 -15.01 34.83
CA GLU A 223 -16.12 -14.66 35.64
C GLU A 223 -16.48 -14.77 37.12
N GLN A 224 -15.67 -15.52 37.87
CA GLN A 224 -15.80 -15.65 39.31
C GLN A 224 -14.78 -14.74 39.98
N THR A 225 -15.26 -13.60 40.49
CA THR A 225 -14.47 -12.66 41.28
C THR A 225 -14.39 -13.11 42.75
N ASP A 226 -13.39 -12.63 43.50
CA ASP A 226 -13.26 -12.94 44.94
C ASP A 226 -14.47 -12.46 45.78
N THR A 227 -15.20 -11.47 45.26
CA THR A 227 -16.43 -10.92 45.83
C THR A 227 -17.70 -11.60 45.33
N TYR A 228 -17.58 -12.54 44.39
CA TYR A 228 -18.72 -13.15 43.74
C TYR A 228 -19.36 -14.16 44.68
N GLU A 229 -20.47 -13.77 45.31
CA GLU A 229 -21.24 -14.67 46.15
C GLU A 229 -21.71 -15.87 45.31
N SER A 230 -21.46 -17.08 45.79
CA SER A 230 -21.77 -18.34 45.12
C SER A 230 -23.23 -18.48 44.66
N GLN A 231 -24.14 -17.71 45.27
CA GLN A 231 -25.56 -17.64 44.91
C GLN A 231 -25.81 -16.99 43.53
N HIS A 232 -24.99 -16.03 43.10
CA HIS A 232 -25.14 -15.38 41.79
C HIS A 232 -24.80 -16.34 40.64
N ALA A 233 -23.74 -17.14 40.80
CA ALA A 233 -23.29 -18.13 39.81
C ALA A 233 -24.39 -19.11 39.43
N LEU A 234 -25.06 -19.65 40.45
CA LEU A 234 -26.15 -20.59 40.27
C LEU A 234 -27.36 -19.92 39.62
N GLY A 235 -27.66 -18.67 39.99
CA GLY A 235 -28.71 -17.89 39.35
C GLY A 235 -28.49 -17.70 37.85
N ASP A 236 -27.27 -17.36 37.45
CA ASP A 236 -26.92 -17.18 36.04
C ASP A 236 -26.90 -18.50 35.26
N PHE A 237 -26.43 -19.60 35.88
CA PHE A 237 -26.57 -20.93 35.29
C PHE A 237 -28.04 -21.31 35.09
N LEU A 238 -28.91 -21.07 36.07
CA LEU A 238 -30.33 -21.38 35.95
C LEU A 238 -30.96 -20.56 34.83
N LYS A 239 -30.66 -19.27 34.70
CA LYS A 239 -31.12 -18.44 33.56
C LYS A 239 -30.64 -19.00 32.22
N PHE A 240 -29.38 -19.40 32.11
CA PHE A 240 -28.84 -20.02 30.91
C PHE A 240 -29.57 -21.33 30.60
N LYS A 241 -29.79 -22.19 31.60
CA LYS A 241 -30.57 -23.43 31.47
C LYS A 241 -32.01 -23.16 31.00
N GLU A 242 -32.65 -22.11 31.51
CA GLU A 242 -34.02 -21.72 31.12
C GLU A 242 -34.15 -21.39 29.63
N GLN A 243 -33.10 -20.83 29.00
CA GLN A 243 -33.11 -20.50 27.56
C GLN A 243 -33.33 -21.74 26.68
N PHE A 244 -33.14 -22.93 27.24
CA PHE A 244 -33.34 -24.21 26.55
C PHE A 244 -34.60 -24.95 26.99
N ARG A 245 -35.44 -24.35 27.85
CA ARG A 245 -36.78 -24.86 28.15
C ARG A 245 -37.72 -24.57 26.98
N GLY A 246 -38.34 -25.62 26.42
CA GLY A 246 -39.32 -25.51 25.33
C GLY A 246 -38.98 -26.31 24.07
N ILE A 247 -37.79 -26.91 24.00
CA ILE A 247 -37.45 -27.88 22.95
C ILE A 247 -38.00 -29.25 23.38
N SER A 248 -38.69 -29.96 22.49
CA SER A 248 -39.17 -31.33 22.74
C SER A 248 -37.98 -32.27 22.97
N GLY A 249 -37.76 -32.71 24.21
CA GLY A 249 -36.66 -33.63 24.57
C GLY A 249 -36.33 -33.61 26.06
N GLN A 250 -35.65 -34.64 26.54
CA GLN A 250 -35.09 -34.72 27.88
C GLN A 250 -33.83 -33.83 27.97
N GLN A 251 -33.64 -33.17 29.10
CA GLN A 251 -32.37 -32.47 29.42
C GLN A 251 -31.52 -33.34 30.33
N TYR A 252 -30.29 -33.61 29.90
CA TYR A 252 -29.24 -34.26 30.68
C TYR A 252 -28.22 -33.21 31.12
N LEU A 253 -27.71 -33.34 32.33
CA LEU A 253 -26.71 -32.40 32.86
C LEU A 253 -25.52 -33.16 33.41
N ILE A 254 -24.32 -32.80 32.96
CA ILE A 254 -23.06 -33.22 33.55
C ILE A 254 -22.52 -32.02 34.32
N VAL A 255 -22.22 -32.20 35.60
CA VAL A 255 -21.58 -31.18 36.43
C VAL A 255 -20.16 -31.62 36.75
N SER A 256 -19.17 -30.87 36.28
CA SER A 256 -17.76 -31.13 36.53
C SER A 256 -17.27 -30.35 37.75
N LEU A 257 -16.50 -31.05 38.59
CA LEU A 257 -15.68 -30.47 39.64
C LEU A 257 -14.28 -31.09 39.50
N ASP A 258 -13.33 -30.34 38.93
CA ASP A 258 -11.96 -30.81 38.76
C ASP A 258 -11.07 -30.34 39.92
N ALA A 259 -10.94 -31.16 40.96
CA ALA A 259 -10.04 -30.88 42.08
C ALA A 259 -8.64 -31.50 41.90
N THR A 260 -8.17 -31.72 40.66
CA THR A 260 -6.83 -32.26 40.36
C THR A 260 -5.74 -31.51 41.12
N VAL A 261 -5.83 -30.19 41.11
CA VAL A 261 -5.07 -29.29 41.98
C VAL A 261 -6.02 -28.76 43.03
N TRP A 262 -5.63 -28.90 44.30
CA TRP A 262 -6.44 -28.38 45.39
C TRP A 262 -6.40 -26.85 45.38
N PRO A 263 -7.55 -26.16 45.40
CA PRO A 263 -7.58 -24.69 45.37
C PRO A 263 -6.93 -24.12 46.62
N ALA A 264 -6.24 -22.98 46.47
CA ALA A 264 -5.58 -22.32 47.59
C ALA A 264 -6.58 -21.90 48.69
N ASN A 265 -7.79 -21.51 48.29
CA ASN A 265 -8.91 -21.22 49.18
C ASN A 265 -9.84 -22.43 49.28
N SER A 266 -9.89 -23.08 50.44
CA SER A 266 -10.76 -24.25 50.65
C SER A 266 -12.25 -23.93 50.65
N ASN A 267 -12.63 -22.68 50.92
CA ASN A 267 -14.05 -22.27 50.90
C ASN A 267 -14.61 -22.36 49.49
N TYR A 268 -13.79 -22.05 48.49
CA TYR A 268 -14.15 -22.17 47.08
C TYR A 268 -14.62 -23.59 46.72
N LEU A 269 -13.91 -24.60 47.21
CA LEU A 269 -14.29 -26.00 47.00
C LEU A 269 -15.59 -26.36 47.74
N ALA A 270 -15.77 -25.87 48.97
CA ALA A 270 -16.99 -26.11 49.73
C ALA A 270 -18.22 -25.49 49.04
N ASP A 271 -18.08 -24.27 48.52
CA ASP A 271 -19.11 -23.58 47.74
C ASP A 271 -19.41 -24.32 46.42
N ALA A 272 -18.37 -24.78 45.72
CA ALA A 272 -18.53 -25.59 44.51
C ALA A 272 -19.27 -26.90 44.80
N VAL A 273 -18.99 -27.58 45.92
CA VAL A 273 -19.73 -28.79 46.33
C VAL A 273 -21.18 -28.48 46.73
N SER A 274 -21.43 -27.35 47.38
CA SER A 274 -22.79 -26.89 47.71
C SER A 274 -23.61 -26.62 46.45
N ASN A 275 -23.01 -25.94 45.46
CA ASN A 275 -23.61 -25.68 44.15
C ASN A 275 -23.84 -26.99 43.38
N LEU A 276 -22.87 -27.91 43.41
CA LEU A 276 -23.00 -29.25 42.84
C LEU A 276 -24.24 -29.96 43.40
N SER A 277 -24.38 -30.02 44.72
CA SER A 277 -25.55 -30.64 45.36
C SER A 277 -26.86 -29.97 44.95
N SER A 278 -26.93 -28.64 45.02
CA SER A 278 -28.12 -27.88 44.63
C SER A 278 -28.55 -28.15 43.19
N VAL A 279 -27.59 -28.25 42.26
CA VAL A 279 -27.85 -28.53 40.85
C VAL A 279 -28.28 -29.98 40.64
N LEU A 280 -27.61 -30.94 41.29
CA LEU A 280 -27.96 -32.36 41.17
C LEU A 280 -29.32 -32.67 41.80
N ALA A 281 -29.76 -31.92 42.80
CA ALA A 281 -31.08 -32.06 43.42
C ALA A 281 -32.25 -31.72 42.48
N LEU A 282 -32.00 -31.03 41.36
CA LEU A 282 -33.05 -30.55 40.46
C LEU A 282 -33.66 -31.64 39.56
N SER A 283 -32.94 -32.73 39.29
CA SER A 283 -33.41 -33.80 38.39
C SER A 283 -32.61 -35.09 38.54
N SER A 284 -33.27 -36.23 38.34
CA SER A 284 -32.65 -37.56 38.23
C SER A 284 -31.89 -37.78 36.91
N THR A 285 -31.83 -36.79 36.03
CA THR A 285 -31.02 -36.83 34.79
C THR A 285 -29.69 -36.11 34.91
N HIS A 286 -29.30 -35.72 36.12
CA HIS A 286 -28.06 -35.01 36.37
C HIS A 286 -27.00 -35.94 37.00
N VAL A 287 -25.74 -35.76 36.61
CA VAL A 287 -24.58 -36.46 37.21
C VAL A 287 -23.50 -35.45 37.56
N GLY A 288 -22.86 -35.64 38.71
CA GLY A 288 -21.64 -34.94 39.06
C GLY A 288 -20.42 -35.81 38.77
N ILE A 289 -19.37 -35.22 38.21
CA ILE A 289 -18.07 -35.86 37.99
C ILE A 289 -17.04 -35.09 38.80
N VAL A 290 -16.60 -35.71 39.90
CA VAL A 290 -15.66 -35.12 40.85
C VAL A 290 -14.30 -35.74 40.64
N GLN A 291 -13.34 -35.00 40.09
CA GLN A 291 -11.98 -35.48 39.89
C GLN A 291 -11.15 -35.22 41.14
N TYR A 292 -10.49 -36.26 41.66
CA TYR A 292 -9.80 -36.16 42.95
C TYR A 292 -8.43 -35.52 42.79
N PRO A 293 -7.91 -34.88 43.86
CA PRO A 293 -6.54 -34.40 43.90
C PRO A 293 -5.53 -35.47 43.50
N VAL A 294 -4.54 -35.03 42.73
CA VAL A 294 -3.44 -35.87 42.23
C VAL A 294 -2.15 -35.48 42.94
N TYR A 295 -1.27 -36.46 43.15
CA TYR A 295 0.05 -36.21 43.72
C TYR A 295 0.88 -35.34 42.77
N GLN A 296 1.55 -34.33 43.31
CA GLN A 296 2.47 -33.46 42.59
C GLN A 296 3.62 -33.04 43.52
N SER A 297 4.78 -32.65 42.98
CA SER A 297 6.01 -32.50 43.79
C SER A 297 5.95 -31.44 44.88
N GLN A 298 5.03 -30.48 44.83
CA GLN A 298 4.80 -29.47 45.87
C GLN A 298 3.71 -29.89 46.88
N THR A 299 3.08 -31.06 46.74
CA THR A 299 2.09 -31.59 47.69
C THR A 299 2.58 -32.91 48.27
N ASN A 300 2.74 -32.97 49.60
CA ASN A 300 3.13 -34.21 50.26
C ASN A 300 1.95 -35.21 50.32
N GLN A 301 2.26 -36.49 50.55
CA GLN A 301 1.26 -37.57 50.56
C GLN A 301 0.21 -37.41 51.67
N MET A 302 0.60 -36.93 52.85
CA MET A 302 -0.33 -36.71 53.97
C MET A 302 -1.37 -35.65 53.62
N THR A 303 -0.93 -34.54 53.03
CA THR A 303 -1.79 -33.45 52.54
C THR A 303 -2.74 -33.95 51.46
N LEU A 304 -2.24 -34.76 50.52
CA LEU A 304 -3.08 -35.38 49.49
C LEU A 304 -4.22 -36.22 50.11
N VAL A 305 -3.89 -37.10 51.07
CA VAL A 305 -4.89 -37.93 51.76
C VAL A 305 -5.90 -37.05 52.52
N LYS A 306 -5.42 -36.02 53.23
CA LYS A 306 -6.28 -35.06 53.94
C LYS A 306 -7.24 -34.34 52.98
N HIS A 307 -6.77 -33.91 51.82
CA HIS A 307 -7.58 -33.25 50.80
C HIS A 307 -8.68 -34.17 50.27
N ARG A 308 -8.32 -35.41 49.91
CA ARG A 308 -9.31 -36.42 49.46
C ARG A 308 -10.37 -36.69 50.52
N HIS A 309 -9.96 -36.92 51.77
CA HIS A 309 -10.91 -37.17 52.85
C HIS A 309 -11.80 -35.95 53.15
N THR A 310 -11.24 -34.74 53.07
CA THR A 310 -12.02 -33.50 53.19
C THR A 310 -13.10 -33.44 52.10
N LEU A 311 -12.75 -33.75 50.85
CA LEU A 311 -13.69 -33.76 49.73
C LEU A 311 -14.79 -34.81 49.91
N ASP A 312 -14.44 -36.05 50.32
CA ASP A 312 -15.42 -37.09 50.62
C ASP A 312 -16.43 -36.64 51.69
N ASN A 313 -15.94 -36.03 52.77
CA ASN A 313 -16.79 -35.50 53.84
C ASN A 313 -17.70 -34.37 53.36
N LEU A 314 -17.22 -33.49 52.47
CA LEU A 314 -18.03 -32.43 51.89
C LEU A 314 -19.16 -33.01 51.02
N LEU A 315 -18.86 -33.99 50.16
CA LEU A 315 -19.85 -34.65 49.30
C LEU A 315 -20.95 -35.33 50.14
N LEU A 316 -20.55 -36.11 51.16
CA LEU A 316 -21.49 -36.79 52.05
C LEU A 316 -22.37 -35.81 52.84
N LYS A 317 -21.78 -34.74 53.37
CA LYS A 317 -22.54 -33.68 54.07
C LYS A 317 -23.54 -32.97 53.16
N ALA A 318 -23.22 -32.85 51.87
CA ALA A 318 -24.08 -32.26 50.87
C ALA A 318 -25.16 -33.24 50.34
N GLY A 319 -25.30 -34.44 50.91
CA GLY A 319 -26.31 -35.42 50.49
C GLY A 319 -26.01 -36.10 49.16
N LEU A 320 -24.74 -36.10 48.72
CA LEU A 320 -24.31 -36.72 47.47
C LEU A 320 -23.80 -38.14 47.69
N THR A 321 -24.05 -39.04 46.73
CA THR A 321 -23.50 -40.40 46.74
C THR A 321 -21.99 -40.35 46.49
N ALA A 322 -21.20 -40.98 47.35
CA ALA A 322 -19.73 -41.04 47.20
C ALA A 322 -19.23 -42.48 47.00
N TYR A 323 -19.96 -43.30 46.24
CA TYR A 323 -19.67 -44.74 46.08
C TYR A 323 -19.67 -45.27 44.62
N HIS A 324 -19.67 -44.39 43.61
CA HIS A 324 -19.46 -44.79 42.20
C HIS A 324 -18.06 -44.37 41.74
N PRO A 325 -17.00 -45.12 42.14
CA PRO A 325 -15.64 -44.78 41.76
C PRO A 325 -15.49 -44.83 40.25
N LEU A 326 -14.79 -43.84 39.70
CA LEU A 326 -14.52 -43.72 38.28
C LEU A 326 -13.02 -43.53 38.06
N LEU A 327 -12.37 -44.43 37.35
CA LEU A 327 -10.94 -44.32 37.06
C LEU A 327 -10.72 -43.78 35.65
N PHE A 328 -10.13 -42.59 35.54
CA PHE A 328 -9.64 -42.07 34.26
C PHE A 328 -8.32 -42.75 33.92
N LEU A 329 -8.26 -43.41 32.77
CA LEU A 329 -7.09 -44.09 32.24
C LEU A 329 -6.44 -43.20 31.18
N TYR A 330 -5.27 -42.66 31.49
CA TYR A 330 -4.54 -41.78 30.60
C TYR A 330 -3.70 -42.56 29.61
N ASP A 331 -3.58 -42.01 28.39
CA ASP A 331 -2.55 -42.37 27.43
C ASP A 331 -1.60 -41.17 27.21
N LYS A 332 -0.36 -41.46 26.87
CA LYS A 332 0.69 -40.47 26.64
C LYS A 332 1.29 -40.68 25.25
N PRO A 333 0.61 -40.22 24.19
CA PRO A 333 1.01 -40.49 22.81
C PRO A 333 2.44 -40.05 22.51
N ASP A 334 2.91 -38.96 23.13
CA ASP A 334 4.25 -38.39 22.93
C ASP A 334 5.21 -38.59 24.13
N SER A 335 5.01 -39.65 24.92
CA SER A 335 5.86 -39.88 26.10
C SER A 335 7.28 -40.32 25.77
N THR A 336 8.23 -39.88 26.60
CA THR A 336 9.58 -40.45 26.65
C THR A 336 9.66 -41.46 27.79
N ALA A 337 10.68 -42.32 27.80
CA ALA A 337 10.93 -43.28 28.89
C ALA A 337 11.09 -42.62 30.29
N ARG A 338 11.26 -41.28 30.35
CA ARG A 338 11.39 -40.50 31.60
C ARG A 338 10.10 -39.79 32.01
N ASP A 339 8.99 -40.04 31.33
CA ASP A 339 7.71 -39.39 31.61
C ASP A 339 7.04 -39.97 32.86
N GLY A 340 7.28 -39.31 34.00
CA GLY A 340 6.74 -39.69 35.31
C GLY A 340 5.30 -39.25 35.59
N ARG A 341 4.54 -38.76 34.60
CA ARG A 341 3.13 -38.36 34.82
C ARG A 341 2.29 -39.58 35.21
N PRO A 342 1.23 -39.42 36.03
CA PRO A 342 0.36 -40.54 36.37
C PRO A 342 -0.39 -41.05 35.12
N MET A 343 -0.52 -42.37 34.98
CA MET A 343 -1.29 -43.03 33.91
C MET A 343 -2.78 -43.16 34.25
N SER A 344 -3.18 -42.70 35.43
CA SER A 344 -4.57 -42.73 35.85
C SER A 344 -4.88 -41.68 36.89
N GLN A 345 -6.12 -41.20 36.91
CA GLN A 345 -6.66 -40.35 37.96
C GLN A 345 -7.97 -40.93 38.50
N MET A 346 -8.11 -40.89 39.83
CA MET A 346 -9.37 -41.23 40.47
C MET A 346 -10.36 -40.07 40.33
N ALA A 347 -11.59 -40.40 39.97
CA ALA A 347 -12.74 -39.54 39.97
C ALA A 347 -13.91 -40.27 40.66
N MET A 348 -15.02 -39.56 40.87
CA MET A 348 -16.24 -40.12 41.44
C MET A 348 -17.44 -39.64 40.61
N GLY A 349 -18.28 -40.59 40.21
CA GLY A 349 -19.64 -40.30 39.78
C GLY A 349 -20.49 -40.02 41.03
N VAL A 350 -21.05 -38.82 41.14
CA VAL A 350 -21.89 -38.44 42.27
C VAL A 350 -23.30 -38.12 41.80
N PHE A 351 -24.28 -38.54 42.59
CA PHE A 351 -25.70 -38.35 42.39
C PHE A 351 -26.30 -37.77 43.66
N HIS A 352 -27.41 -37.04 43.55
CA HIS A 352 -28.10 -36.55 44.73
C HIS A 352 -28.92 -37.68 45.37
N GLY A 353 -28.88 -37.81 46.69
CA GLY A 353 -29.63 -38.85 47.43
C GLY A 353 -31.15 -38.69 47.42
N ASN A 354 -31.70 -37.74 46.66
CA ASN A 354 -33.15 -37.54 46.51
C ASN A 354 -33.74 -38.47 45.44
N PHE A 355 -32.90 -39.13 44.65
CA PHE A 355 -33.31 -39.96 43.53
C PHE A 355 -32.79 -41.37 43.70
N ASP A 356 -33.67 -42.36 43.58
CA ASP A 356 -33.30 -43.78 43.70
C ASP A 356 -32.49 -44.28 42.49
N SER A 357 -32.67 -43.65 41.32
CA SER A 357 -31.98 -43.98 40.08
C SER A 357 -31.70 -42.72 39.25
N CYS A 358 -30.55 -42.68 38.58
CA CYS A 358 -30.19 -41.62 37.63
C CYS A 358 -29.96 -42.22 36.24
N ALA A 359 -30.35 -41.50 35.17
CA ALA A 359 -30.14 -41.96 33.80
C ALA A 359 -28.65 -42.21 33.46
N PHE A 360 -27.74 -41.47 34.10
CA PHE A 360 -26.29 -41.67 33.94
C PHE A 360 -25.76 -42.95 34.58
N MET A 361 -26.56 -43.67 35.37
CA MET A 361 -26.23 -45.03 35.78
C MET A 361 -26.12 -45.98 34.58
N ASP A 362 -26.71 -45.63 33.43
CA ASP A 362 -26.58 -46.41 32.20
C ASP A 362 -25.32 -46.13 31.38
N SER A 363 -24.62 -45.03 31.69
CA SER A 363 -23.36 -44.67 31.06
C SER A 363 -22.31 -45.77 31.24
N SER A 364 -21.58 -46.05 30.16
CA SER A 364 -20.51 -47.06 30.17
C SER A 364 -19.43 -46.73 31.20
N ALA A 365 -19.08 -45.45 31.32
CA ALA A 365 -18.08 -45.00 32.28
C ALA A 365 -18.50 -45.30 33.72
N ILE A 366 -19.74 -44.98 34.09
CA ILE A 366 -20.27 -45.20 35.45
C ILE A 366 -20.44 -46.69 35.74
N LYS A 367 -21.01 -47.47 34.81
CA LYS A 367 -21.19 -48.93 34.98
C LYS A 367 -19.89 -49.68 35.15
N LEU A 368 -18.88 -49.32 34.36
CA LEU A 368 -17.59 -50.02 34.36
C LEU A 368 -16.63 -49.49 35.44
N GLY A 369 -16.93 -48.33 36.02
CA GLY A 369 -16.05 -47.63 36.97
C GLY A 369 -14.72 -47.19 36.38
N LYS A 370 -14.63 -47.08 35.03
CA LYS A 370 -13.42 -46.66 34.32
C LYS A 370 -13.76 -45.95 33.01
N LEU A 371 -12.92 -45.01 32.62
CA LEU A 371 -13.02 -44.25 31.38
C LEU A 371 -11.63 -44.10 30.75
N GLY A 372 -11.48 -44.50 29.49
CA GLY A 372 -10.26 -44.29 28.70
C GLY A 372 -9.97 -45.42 27.71
N PRO A 373 -8.86 -45.33 26.96
CA PRO A 373 -7.76 -44.37 27.15
C PRO A 373 -8.15 -42.93 26.79
N VAL A 374 -7.69 -41.94 27.58
CA VAL A 374 -7.83 -40.51 27.27
C VAL A 374 -6.45 -39.85 27.12
N PRO A 375 -6.15 -39.17 26.01
CA PRO A 375 -4.79 -38.73 25.69
C PRO A 375 -4.40 -37.45 26.43
N LEU A 376 -3.27 -37.48 27.15
CA LEU A 376 -2.65 -36.29 27.74
C LEU A 376 -1.85 -35.51 26.70
N ILE A 377 -1.84 -34.18 26.84
CA ILE A 377 -1.06 -33.28 25.98
C ILE A 377 0.35 -33.04 26.52
N ARG A 378 1.26 -32.49 25.71
CA ARG A 378 2.60 -32.10 26.19
C ARG A 378 2.53 -30.77 26.93
N ILE A 379 3.53 -30.50 27.78
CA ILE A 379 3.65 -29.20 28.48
C ILE A 379 3.68 -28.03 27.49
N ALA A 380 4.35 -28.20 26.36
CA ALA A 380 4.49 -27.18 25.33
C ALA A 380 3.14 -26.83 24.65
N ASP A 381 2.16 -27.74 24.72
CA ASP A 381 0.85 -27.57 24.12
C ASP A 381 -0.18 -27.00 25.12
N LEU A 382 0.23 -26.72 26.37
CA LEU A 382 -0.62 -26.03 27.35
C LEU A 382 -0.88 -24.59 26.90
N LEU A 383 -2.12 -24.12 27.09
CA LEU A 383 -2.45 -22.72 26.84
C LEU A 383 -1.68 -21.83 27.81
N GLY A 384 -1.07 -20.76 27.28
CA GLY A 384 -0.20 -19.87 28.05
C GLY A 384 1.18 -20.45 28.39
N PHE A 385 1.63 -21.51 27.69
CA PHE A 385 3.00 -22.00 27.80
C PHE A 385 4.01 -20.95 27.31
N ASP A 386 5.04 -20.74 28.11
CA ASP A 386 6.19 -19.87 27.83
C ASP A 386 7.47 -20.63 28.18
N GLU A 387 8.41 -20.74 27.23
CA GLU A 387 9.68 -21.45 27.43
C GLU A 387 10.51 -20.87 28.58
N VAL A 388 10.42 -19.56 28.80
CA VAL A 388 11.11 -18.84 29.87
C VAL A 388 10.45 -19.11 31.21
N ARG A 389 9.12 -19.17 31.23
CA ARG A 389 8.29 -19.39 32.43
C ARG A 389 7.72 -20.80 32.43
N ARG A 390 8.60 -21.79 32.62
CA ARG A 390 8.20 -23.21 32.65
C ARG A 390 7.07 -23.44 33.66
N PRO A 391 5.99 -24.14 33.28
CA PRO A 391 4.88 -24.43 34.18
C PRO A 391 5.32 -25.10 35.49
N GLY A 392 4.73 -24.65 36.60
CA GLY A 392 4.93 -25.22 37.93
C GLY A 392 4.43 -26.66 38.05
N ALA A 393 4.67 -27.30 39.18
CA ALA A 393 4.31 -28.70 39.38
C ALA A 393 2.78 -28.94 39.36
N SER A 394 1.99 -28.01 39.90
CA SER A 394 0.51 -28.00 39.80
C SER A 394 0.03 -27.96 38.36
N ALA A 395 0.48 -26.98 37.58
CA ALA A 395 0.11 -26.85 36.17
C ALA A 395 0.51 -28.06 35.31
N ARG A 396 1.53 -28.82 35.71
CA ARG A 396 1.94 -30.04 34.99
C ARG A 396 1.02 -31.24 35.24
N VAL A 397 0.37 -31.34 36.39
CA VAL A 397 -0.59 -32.44 36.61
C VAL A 397 -1.93 -32.21 35.90
N GLU A 398 -2.15 -30.98 35.43
CA GLU A 398 -3.35 -30.54 34.69
C GLU A 398 -3.26 -30.73 33.16
N GLN A 399 -2.30 -31.53 32.65
CA GLN A 399 -2.01 -31.73 31.22
C GLN A 399 -3.05 -32.55 30.43
N LYS A 400 -4.33 -32.28 30.65
CA LYS A 400 -5.44 -32.98 30.02
C LYS A 400 -5.73 -32.38 28.63
N GLY A 401 -5.77 -31.06 28.47
CA GLY A 401 -5.94 -30.42 27.15
C GLY A 401 -7.25 -30.81 26.44
N ILE A 402 -7.49 -30.30 25.23
CA ILE A 402 -8.77 -30.56 24.52
C ILE A 402 -9.00 -32.06 24.25
N PRO A 403 -8.04 -32.82 23.70
CA PRO A 403 -8.27 -34.22 23.36
C PRO A 403 -8.67 -35.11 24.54
N CYS A 404 -8.08 -34.90 25.73
CA CYS A 404 -8.48 -35.65 26.93
C CYS A 404 -9.92 -35.34 27.33
N HIS A 405 -10.30 -34.06 27.34
CA HIS A 405 -11.61 -33.64 27.83
C HIS A 405 -12.74 -34.05 26.88
N ASP A 406 -12.51 -34.01 25.56
CA ASP A 406 -13.47 -34.55 24.58
C ASP A 406 -13.71 -36.04 24.79
N GLN A 407 -12.65 -36.84 25.00
CA GLN A 407 -12.77 -38.28 25.28
C GLN A 407 -13.44 -38.58 26.63
N ILE A 408 -13.24 -37.72 27.64
CA ILE A 408 -13.98 -37.82 28.91
C ILE A 408 -15.49 -37.61 28.66
N VAL A 409 -15.86 -36.59 27.88
CA VAL A 409 -17.27 -36.34 27.56
C VAL A 409 -17.85 -37.51 26.76
N ASP A 410 -17.15 -38.01 25.74
CA ASP A 410 -17.58 -39.18 24.96
C ASP A 410 -17.82 -40.41 25.83
N GLY A 411 -16.87 -40.73 26.71
CA GLY A 411 -17.00 -41.89 27.60
C GLY A 411 -18.19 -41.77 28.56
N LEU A 412 -18.50 -40.55 29.02
CA LEU A 412 -19.66 -40.29 29.87
C LEU A 412 -20.97 -40.43 29.11
N LEU A 413 -21.01 -40.05 27.83
CA LEU A 413 -22.21 -40.12 26.99
C LEU A 413 -22.40 -41.49 26.33
N GLN A 414 -21.37 -42.34 26.33
CA GLN A 414 -21.42 -43.66 25.71
C GLN A 414 -22.47 -44.57 26.37
N ASN A 415 -23.39 -45.09 25.55
CA ASN A 415 -24.55 -45.91 25.94
C ASN A 415 -25.63 -45.17 26.75
N MET A 416 -25.59 -43.83 26.79
CA MET A 416 -26.71 -43.05 27.30
C MET A 416 -27.89 -43.10 26.32
N PRO A 417 -29.15 -43.15 26.81
CA PRO A 417 -30.35 -43.20 25.97
C PRO A 417 -30.72 -41.82 25.42
N ILE A 418 -29.79 -41.11 24.78
CA ILE A 418 -29.99 -39.74 24.27
C ILE A 418 -30.69 -39.82 22.91
N GLY A 419 -31.95 -39.42 22.88
CA GLY A 419 -32.79 -39.36 21.69
C GLY A 419 -32.57 -38.13 20.82
N ALA A 420 -33.21 -38.13 19.65
CA ALA A 420 -33.23 -36.95 18.78
C ALA A 420 -34.09 -35.85 19.42
N GLY A 421 -33.47 -34.70 19.73
CA GLY A 421 -34.12 -33.57 20.41
C GLY A 421 -33.69 -33.40 21.86
N ASP A 422 -33.11 -34.44 22.47
CA ASP A 422 -32.51 -34.35 23.79
C ASP A 422 -31.30 -33.43 23.78
N ARG A 423 -31.04 -32.80 24.92
CA ARG A 423 -29.92 -31.87 25.09
C ARG A 423 -29.05 -32.29 26.25
N VAL A 424 -27.74 -32.13 26.07
CA VAL A 424 -26.78 -32.29 27.14
C VAL A 424 -26.25 -30.92 27.49
N LEU A 425 -26.33 -30.55 28.77
CA LEU A 425 -25.64 -29.41 29.32
C LEU A 425 -24.43 -29.88 30.11
N PHE A 426 -23.36 -29.11 30.05
CA PHE A 426 -22.14 -29.34 30.81
C PHE A 426 -21.87 -28.10 31.66
N LEU A 427 -21.94 -28.27 32.98
CA LEU A 427 -21.67 -27.23 33.96
C LEU A 427 -20.31 -27.48 34.61
N ASP A 428 -19.35 -26.60 34.40
CA ASP A 428 -18.02 -26.69 35.00
C ASP A 428 -17.92 -25.73 36.20
N LEU A 429 -18.08 -26.28 37.40
CA LEU A 429 -18.11 -25.50 38.66
C LEU A 429 -16.72 -25.18 39.19
N LEU A 430 -15.76 -26.06 38.91
CA LEU A 430 -14.37 -25.92 39.27
C LEU A 430 -13.57 -26.32 38.03
N PRO A 431 -13.51 -25.44 37.01
CA PRO A 431 -12.77 -25.76 35.80
C PRO A 431 -11.30 -25.88 36.15
N ASN A 432 -10.65 -26.78 35.42
CA ASN A 432 -9.22 -26.77 35.32
C ASN A 432 -8.75 -25.42 34.74
N ARG A 433 -7.49 -25.06 34.99
CA ARG A 433 -6.91 -23.71 34.83
C ARG A 433 -7.34 -22.97 33.56
N GLN A 434 -7.54 -23.64 32.44
CA GLN A 434 -7.77 -23.03 31.13
C GLN A 434 -9.09 -23.45 30.48
N VAL A 435 -10.07 -23.87 31.29
CA VAL A 435 -11.46 -24.16 30.85
C VAL A 435 -11.46 -25.20 29.70
N GLU A 436 -10.66 -26.25 29.88
CA GLU A 436 -10.38 -27.22 28.83
C GLU A 436 -11.63 -28.00 28.39
N PHE A 437 -12.59 -28.26 29.29
CA PHE A 437 -13.90 -28.78 28.92
C PHE A 437 -14.66 -27.81 28.01
N GLY A 438 -14.70 -26.52 28.33
CA GLY A 438 -15.36 -25.52 27.49
C GLY A 438 -14.75 -25.42 26.09
N ARG A 439 -13.42 -25.49 26.00
CA ARG A 439 -12.71 -25.52 24.72
C ARG A 439 -12.99 -26.80 23.93
N ALA A 440 -12.92 -27.96 24.58
CA ALA A 440 -13.21 -29.25 23.95
C ALA A 440 -14.65 -29.33 23.42
N LEU A 441 -15.62 -28.89 24.22
CA LEU A 441 -17.03 -28.87 23.83
C LEU A 441 -17.31 -27.85 22.72
N THR A 442 -16.59 -26.73 22.72
CA THR A 442 -16.65 -25.76 21.62
C THR A 442 -16.13 -26.39 20.32
N GLU A 443 -14.96 -27.03 20.35
CA GLU A 443 -14.40 -27.73 19.17
C GLU A 443 -15.32 -28.83 18.66
N ARG A 444 -15.83 -29.67 19.58
CA ARG A 444 -16.80 -30.72 19.31
C ARG A 444 -18.05 -30.21 18.59
N SER A 445 -18.61 -29.12 19.10
CA SER A 445 -19.80 -28.47 18.55
C SER A 445 -19.54 -27.87 17.17
N LEU A 446 -18.40 -27.20 16.97
CA LEU A 446 -17.99 -26.63 15.68
C LEU A 446 -17.70 -27.72 14.64
N ALA A 447 -17.19 -28.88 15.06
CA ALA A 447 -17.00 -30.06 14.21
C ALA A 447 -18.31 -30.76 13.80
N GLY A 448 -19.46 -30.28 14.29
CA GLY A 448 -20.78 -30.82 13.94
C GLY A 448 -21.02 -32.23 14.48
N GLN A 449 -20.40 -32.59 15.61
CA GLN A 449 -20.63 -33.90 16.21
C GLN A 449 -22.10 -34.12 16.58
N LYS A 450 -22.52 -35.40 16.58
CA LYS A 450 -23.93 -35.81 16.63
C LYS A 450 -24.67 -35.40 17.92
N THR A 451 -23.97 -35.33 19.05
CA THR A 451 -24.56 -34.95 20.34
C THR A 451 -24.32 -33.47 20.61
N ASP A 452 -25.39 -32.68 20.68
CA ASP A 452 -25.33 -31.26 21.01
C ASP A 452 -25.12 -31.07 22.52
N VAL A 453 -23.87 -30.79 22.88
CA VAL A 453 -23.46 -30.50 24.26
C VAL A 453 -23.22 -29.00 24.41
N ARG A 454 -23.98 -28.35 25.29
CA ARG A 454 -23.82 -26.93 25.62
C ARG A 454 -22.98 -26.75 26.87
N TYR A 455 -22.21 -25.68 26.93
CA TYR A 455 -21.25 -25.46 28.00
C TYR A 455 -21.63 -24.25 28.87
N PHE A 456 -21.45 -24.38 30.17
CA PHE A 456 -21.48 -23.28 31.13
C PHE A 456 -20.31 -23.44 32.10
N GLY A 457 -19.41 -22.46 32.17
CA GLY A 457 -18.22 -22.53 33.01
C GLY A 457 -18.10 -21.36 33.97
N LEU A 458 -17.77 -21.65 35.24
CA LEU A 458 -17.40 -20.65 36.24
C LEU A 458 -15.88 -20.52 36.27
N VAL A 459 -15.33 -19.44 35.71
CA VAL A 459 -13.88 -19.30 35.53
C VAL A 459 -13.32 -18.31 36.53
N PRO A 460 -12.24 -18.64 37.26
CA PRO A 460 -11.54 -17.67 38.10
C PRO A 460 -11.12 -16.42 37.32
N SER A 461 -11.28 -15.23 37.91
CA SER A 461 -10.92 -13.95 37.29
C SER A 461 -9.55 -13.93 36.61
N GLU A 462 -8.55 -14.53 37.26
CA GLU A 462 -7.18 -14.62 36.76
C GLU A 462 -7.02 -15.39 35.43
N ASN A 463 -7.94 -16.32 35.13
CA ASN A 463 -7.91 -17.13 33.91
C ASN A 463 -9.04 -16.76 32.92
N PHE A 464 -10.05 -16.00 33.36
CA PHE A 464 -11.25 -15.69 32.56
C PHE A 464 -10.91 -15.06 31.21
N LYS A 465 -10.03 -14.04 31.20
CA LYS A 465 -9.66 -13.32 29.97
C LYS A 465 -9.04 -14.26 28.93
N ASP A 466 -8.04 -15.05 29.33
CA ASP A 466 -7.32 -15.94 28.41
C ASP A 466 -8.20 -17.08 27.92
N ALA A 467 -9.00 -17.69 28.82
CA ALA A 467 -9.92 -18.76 28.48
C ALA A 467 -11.06 -18.28 27.55
N SER A 468 -11.64 -17.11 27.85
CA SER A 468 -12.69 -16.48 27.03
C SER A 468 -12.17 -16.14 25.65
N ASN A 469 -10.98 -15.54 25.54
CA ASN A 469 -10.35 -15.24 24.26
C ASN A 469 -10.05 -16.52 23.47
N ALA A 470 -9.56 -17.58 24.11
CA ALA A 470 -9.27 -18.83 23.42
C ALA A 470 -10.54 -19.46 22.80
N ILE A 471 -11.67 -19.47 23.52
CA ILE A 471 -12.95 -19.97 23.00
C ILE A 471 -13.48 -19.06 21.89
N ARG A 472 -13.45 -17.74 22.09
CA ARG A 472 -13.86 -16.74 21.08
C ARG A 472 -13.06 -16.88 19.78
N ASP A 473 -11.75 -17.05 19.89
CA ASP A 473 -10.85 -17.27 18.75
C ASP A 473 -11.16 -18.57 18.01
N MET A 474 -11.47 -19.66 18.72
CA MET A 474 -11.87 -20.93 18.10
C MET A 474 -13.15 -20.77 17.28
N ILE A 475 -14.16 -20.11 17.86
CA ILE A 475 -15.43 -19.82 17.18
C ILE A 475 -15.20 -18.91 15.97
N TYR A 476 -14.44 -17.83 16.14
CA TYR A 476 -14.14 -16.89 15.06
C TYR A 476 -13.39 -17.58 13.91
N ARG A 477 -12.39 -18.42 14.19
CA ARG A 477 -11.63 -19.15 13.15
C ARG A 477 -12.51 -20.13 12.38
N ALA A 478 -13.41 -20.83 13.07
CA ALA A 478 -14.36 -21.71 12.42
C ALA A 478 -15.33 -20.94 11.53
N TRP A 479 -15.86 -19.81 12.01
CA TRP A 479 -16.70 -18.91 11.21
C TRP A 479 -15.94 -18.32 10.01
N ASP A 480 -14.73 -17.80 10.21
CA ASP A 480 -13.85 -17.20 9.19
C ASP A 480 -13.49 -18.17 8.06
N SER A 481 -13.54 -19.48 8.35
CA SER A 481 -13.30 -20.57 7.40
C SER A 481 -14.60 -21.14 6.79
N SER A 482 -15.76 -20.69 7.26
CA SER A 482 -17.07 -21.15 6.79
C SER A 482 -17.55 -20.38 5.56
N ALA A 483 -18.54 -20.95 4.86
CA ALA A 483 -19.22 -20.27 3.76
C ALA A 483 -20.11 -19.10 4.21
N GLU A 484 -20.41 -18.98 5.51
CA GLU A 484 -21.19 -17.88 6.07
C GLU A 484 -20.36 -16.60 6.22
N ALA A 485 -19.03 -16.71 6.31
CA ALA A 485 -18.15 -15.56 6.38
C ALA A 485 -18.07 -14.84 5.04
N PRO A 486 -18.15 -13.49 5.02
CA PRO A 486 -17.80 -12.73 3.83
C PRO A 486 -16.38 -13.06 3.36
N PRO A 487 -16.10 -12.94 2.04
CA PRO A 487 -14.77 -13.11 1.48
C PRO A 487 -13.67 -12.35 2.26
N LYS A 488 -12.46 -12.90 2.30
CA LYS A 488 -11.35 -12.28 3.05
C LYS A 488 -10.88 -10.97 2.43
N GLN A 489 -11.09 -10.82 1.13
CA GLN A 489 -10.85 -9.60 0.38
C GLN A 489 -12.20 -9.07 -0.12
N ARG A 490 -12.33 -7.75 -0.19
CA ARG A 490 -13.51 -7.12 -0.80
C ARG A 490 -13.61 -7.67 -2.23
N PRO A 491 -14.76 -8.26 -2.62
CA PRO A 491 -14.97 -8.62 -4.02
C PRO A 491 -14.76 -7.37 -4.87
N ASP A 492 -13.96 -7.46 -5.92
CA ASP A 492 -13.75 -6.37 -6.87
C ASP A 492 -15.06 -6.10 -7.61
N SER A 493 -15.96 -5.34 -6.99
CA SER A 493 -17.21 -4.91 -7.60
C SER A 493 -16.97 -3.85 -8.69
N ASP A 494 -15.81 -3.20 -8.65
CA ASP A 494 -15.51 -2.01 -9.45
C ASP A 494 -14.38 -2.24 -10.47
N VAL A 495 -13.73 -3.42 -10.48
CA VAL A 495 -12.73 -3.75 -11.50
C VAL A 495 -13.39 -4.65 -12.52
N SER A 496 -13.96 -4.04 -13.55
CA SER A 496 -14.13 -4.70 -14.85
C SER A 496 -12.84 -5.47 -15.13
N SER A 497 -12.95 -6.77 -15.29
CA SER A 497 -11.88 -7.77 -15.39
C SER A 497 -10.93 -7.63 -16.59
N ASP A 498 -10.83 -6.43 -17.17
CA ASP A 498 -9.77 -6.00 -18.05
C ASP A 498 -9.73 -4.48 -17.89
N ARG A 499 -8.69 -3.90 -17.28
CA ARG A 499 -8.28 -2.55 -17.71
C ARG A 499 -7.86 -2.75 -19.16
N ALA A 500 -8.84 -2.69 -20.07
CA ALA A 500 -8.64 -2.87 -21.49
C ALA A 500 -7.43 -2.01 -21.87
N ALA A 501 -6.42 -2.64 -22.46
CA ALA A 501 -5.16 -1.98 -22.77
C ALA A 501 -5.48 -0.64 -23.44
N PRO A 502 -4.97 0.50 -22.93
CA PRO A 502 -5.22 1.78 -23.56
C PRO A 502 -4.78 1.70 -25.02
N ASN A 503 -5.54 2.36 -25.90
CA ASN A 503 -5.24 2.36 -27.33
C ASN A 503 -4.04 3.27 -27.60
N LEU A 504 -2.84 2.74 -27.38
CA LEU A 504 -1.56 3.41 -27.60
C LEU A 504 -1.15 3.34 -29.07
N GLN A 505 -0.56 4.41 -29.61
CA GLN A 505 -0.21 4.50 -31.02
C GLN A 505 1.21 4.01 -31.32
N ILE A 506 2.13 4.21 -30.39
CA ILE A 506 3.55 3.85 -30.51
C ILE A 506 4.04 3.06 -29.29
N LEU A 507 3.67 3.46 -28.08
CA LEU A 507 4.04 2.72 -26.87
C LEU A 507 3.30 1.37 -26.83
N ALA A 508 3.93 0.35 -26.27
CA ALA A 508 3.34 -0.98 -26.17
C ALA A 508 2.69 -1.19 -24.80
N TRP A 509 1.75 -2.14 -24.72
CA TRP A 509 1.16 -2.60 -23.45
C TRP A 509 1.39 -4.11 -23.32
N GLN A 510 2.16 -4.53 -22.31
CA GLN A 510 2.51 -5.94 -22.09
C GLN A 510 2.40 -6.28 -20.60
N ASN A 511 1.81 -7.43 -20.27
CA ASN A 511 1.64 -7.92 -18.90
C ASN A 511 0.98 -6.90 -17.93
N GLY A 512 0.04 -6.08 -18.44
CA GLY A 512 -0.67 -5.09 -17.63
C GLY A 512 0.12 -3.81 -17.36
N GLN A 513 1.27 -3.60 -18.00
CA GLN A 513 2.07 -2.38 -17.89
C GLN A 513 2.46 -1.80 -19.26
N PRO A 514 2.66 -0.48 -19.37
CA PRO A 514 3.19 0.11 -20.59
C PRO A 514 4.67 -0.24 -20.75
N VAL A 515 5.14 -0.38 -21.99
CA VAL A 515 6.52 -0.70 -22.36
C VAL A 515 6.99 0.23 -23.47
N PHE A 516 8.21 0.76 -23.34
CA PHE A 516 8.86 1.55 -24.38
C PHE A 516 9.54 0.62 -25.40
N PRO A 517 9.11 0.56 -26.67
CA PRO A 517 9.66 -0.40 -27.63
C PRO A 517 11.12 -0.08 -27.98
N GLU A 518 12.04 -1.01 -27.74
CA GLU A 518 13.46 -0.87 -28.12
C GLU A 518 13.68 -0.57 -29.62
N PRO A 519 12.94 -1.16 -30.58
CA PRO A 519 13.14 -0.88 -32.00
C PRO A 519 12.85 0.57 -32.41
N LEU A 520 12.15 1.33 -31.56
CA LEU A 520 11.81 2.73 -31.82
C LEU A 520 13.05 3.63 -31.86
N MET A 521 14.05 3.33 -31.01
CA MET A 521 15.32 4.07 -30.96
C MET A 521 16.16 3.86 -32.22
N ASN A 522 16.06 2.67 -32.83
CA ASN A 522 16.82 2.30 -34.03
C ASN A 522 16.32 2.99 -35.31
N ARG A 523 15.18 3.69 -35.27
CA ARG A 523 14.64 4.43 -36.43
C ARG A 523 15.34 5.76 -36.70
N PHE A 524 16.03 6.31 -35.71
CA PHE A 524 16.75 7.57 -35.80
C PHE A 524 18.25 7.31 -35.69
N GLY A 525 19.07 8.07 -36.42
CA GLY A 525 20.51 8.00 -36.23
C GLY A 525 20.89 8.61 -34.88
N GLU A 526 21.85 8.03 -34.17
CA GLU A 526 22.22 8.46 -32.80
C GLU A 526 22.62 9.95 -32.70
N GLU A 527 23.11 10.53 -33.81
CA GLU A 527 23.51 11.92 -33.90
C GLU A 527 22.38 12.89 -34.29
N THR A 528 21.16 12.41 -34.58
CA THR A 528 20.07 13.29 -35.01
C THR A 528 19.33 13.94 -33.84
N VAL A 529 18.71 15.10 -34.09
CA VAL A 529 17.97 15.87 -33.07
C VAL A 529 16.76 15.06 -32.58
N GLU A 530 16.12 14.32 -33.47
CA GLU A 530 14.97 13.46 -33.17
C GLU A 530 15.36 12.35 -32.20
N PHE A 531 16.53 11.73 -32.36
CA PHE A 531 17.01 10.70 -31.44
C PHE A 531 17.17 11.26 -30.02
N GLN A 532 17.72 12.47 -29.88
CA GLN A 532 17.87 13.12 -28.58
C GLN A 532 16.52 13.46 -27.93
N GLU A 533 15.51 13.86 -28.70
CA GLU A 533 14.17 14.12 -28.18
C GLU A 533 13.44 12.83 -27.77
N VAL A 534 13.50 11.79 -28.60
CA VAL A 534 12.91 10.48 -28.26
C VAL A 534 13.59 9.88 -27.01
N LYS A 535 14.90 10.06 -26.86
CA LYS A 535 15.65 9.64 -25.66
C LYS A 535 15.20 10.39 -24.39
N LYS A 536 14.90 11.70 -24.49
CA LYS A 536 14.31 12.46 -23.37
C LYS A 536 12.92 11.93 -22.99
N LEU A 537 12.09 11.63 -23.99
CA LEU A 537 10.76 11.04 -23.75
C LEU A 537 10.85 9.64 -23.15
N GLN A 538 11.83 8.83 -23.57
CA GLN A 538 12.13 7.53 -22.97
C GLN A 538 12.52 7.67 -21.50
N SER A 539 13.38 8.63 -21.16
CA SER A 539 13.75 8.89 -19.76
C SER A 539 12.52 9.26 -18.92
N ARG A 540 11.68 10.18 -19.42
CA ARG A 540 10.43 10.57 -18.74
C ARG A 540 9.48 9.39 -18.56
N PHE A 541 9.38 8.52 -19.57
CA PHE A 541 8.61 7.28 -19.49
C PHE A 541 9.12 6.37 -18.35
N LEU A 542 10.44 6.15 -18.28
CA LEU A 542 11.05 5.31 -17.24
C LEU A 542 10.95 5.92 -15.84
N ASP A 543 10.95 7.25 -15.72
CA ASP A 543 10.73 7.93 -14.44
C ASP A 543 9.28 7.75 -13.95
N MET A 544 8.31 7.76 -14.87
CA MET A 544 6.89 7.53 -14.54
C MET A 544 6.56 6.05 -14.30
N PHE A 545 7.24 5.15 -15.01
CA PHE A 545 7.03 3.70 -14.98
C PHE A 545 8.37 2.99 -14.82
N PRO A 546 8.98 3.03 -13.62
CA PRO A 546 10.26 2.37 -13.37
C PRO A 546 10.14 0.87 -13.64
N ALA A 547 11.14 0.30 -14.33
CA ALA A 547 11.19 -1.12 -14.62
C ALA A 547 11.10 -1.90 -13.30
N THR A 548 9.95 -2.54 -13.07
CA THR A 548 9.76 -3.33 -11.85
C THR A 548 10.61 -4.59 -12.01
N GLU A 549 11.71 -4.69 -11.26
CA GLU A 549 12.42 -5.96 -11.14
C GLU A 549 11.39 -7.00 -10.70
N ALA A 550 11.30 -8.13 -11.43
CA ALA A 550 10.34 -9.18 -11.15
C ALA A 550 10.58 -9.79 -9.77
N VAL A 551 9.97 -9.21 -8.74
CA VAL A 551 9.93 -9.79 -7.39
C VAL A 551 8.97 -10.96 -7.45
N ALA A 552 9.48 -12.15 -7.14
CA ALA A 552 8.68 -13.37 -7.07
C ALA A 552 7.47 -13.16 -6.14
N PRO A 553 6.28 -13.70 -6.47
CA PRO A 553 5.09 -13.53 -5.65
C PRO A 553 5.32 -14.19 -4.29
N GLY A 554 5.58 -13.35 -3.28
CA GLY A 554 5.60 -13.76 -1.88
C GLY A 554 4.20 -14.13 -1.41
N PRO A 555 4.09 -14.94 -0.34
CA PRO A 555 2.80 -15.33 0.21
C PRO A 555 1.97 -14.10 0.58
N VAL A 556 0.75 -14.04 0.04
CA VAL A 556 -0.24 -12.98 0.32
C VAL A 556 -0.60 -13.05 1.80
N VAL A 557 -0.01 -12.16 2.59
CA VAL A 557 -0.40 -11.93 3.98
C VAL A 557 -1.76 -11.21 3.97
N PRO A 558 -2.74 -11.61 4.80
CA PRO A 558 -4.03 -10.93 4.89
C PRO A 558 -3.81 -9.44 5.09
N GLY A 559 -4.53 -8.60 4.32
CA GLY A 559 -4.38 -7.15 4.30
C GLY A 559 -4.44 -6.57 5.70
N ARG A 560 -3.26 -6.29 6.28
CA ARG A 560 -3.15 -5.45 7.46
C ARG A 560 -3.38 -4.02 7.01
N ALA A 561 -4.03 -3.22 7.84
CA ALA A 561 -4.12 -1.78 7.57
C ALA A 561 -2.70 -1.25 7.31
N SER A 562 -2.43 -0.85 6.08
CA SER A 562 -1.16 -0.27 5.67
C SER A 562 -1.40 1.20 5.38
N GLY A 563 -0.60 2.07 6.00
CA GLY A 563 -0.72 3.51 5.82
C GLY A 563 0.14 4.24 6.84
N MET A 564 0.61 5.43 6.49
CA MET A 564 1.21 6.37 7.43
C MET A 564 0.13 7.31 7.96
N CYS A 565 0.36 7.93 9.13
CA CYS A 565 -0.51 9.03 9.55
C CYS A 565 -0.36 10.17 8.54
N ASP A 566 -1.47 10.67 8.01
CA ASP A 566 -1.46 11.82 7.09
C ASP A 566 -1.62 13.13 7.86
N PHE A 567 -0.67 14.07 7.66
CA PHE A 567 -0.61 15.35 8.37
C PHE A 567 -1.13 16.54 7.57
N SER A 568 -1.61 16.34 6.34
CA SER A 568 -2.03 17.39 5.40
C SER A 568 -3.17 18.28 5.91
N ILE A 569 -4.05 17.74 6.76
CA ILE A 569 -5.30 18.39 7.19
C ILE A 569 -5.17 19.50 8.23
N ASP A 570 -4.02 19.62 8.90
CA ASP A 570 -3.80 20.62 9.96
C ASP A 570 -2.76 21.67 9.55
N GLY A 571 -2.68 22.00 8.26
CA GLY A 571 -1.62 22.87 7.74
C GLY A 571 -0.24 22.23 7.89
N ASN A 572 -0.14 20.90 7.72
CA ASN A 572 1.07 20.11 7.93
C ASN A 572 1.64 20.20 9.36
N LEU A 573 0.78 20.37 10.37
CA LEU A 573 1.21 20.21 11.76
C LEU A 573 1.60 18.75 12.02
N GLU A 574 2.91 18.51 12.06
CA GLU A 574 3.49 17.23 12.43
C GLU A 574 3.62 17.10 13.96
N PRO A 575 3.67 15.86 14.49
CA PRO A 575 4.03 15.63 15.88
C PRO A 575 5.37 16.29 16.19
N LEU A 576 5.51 16.75 17.43
CA LEU A 576 6.71 17.40 17.93
C LEU A 576 7.95 16.55 17.62
N ASP A 577 8.89 17.10 16.84
CA ASP A 577 10.17 16.43 16.58
C ASP A 577 10.91 16.26 17.91
N ILE A 578 11.17 15.02 18.30
CA ILE A 578 11.81 14.67 19.56
C ILE A 578 13.34 14.62 19.42
N ASP A 579 13.86 14.49 18.21
CA ASP A 579 15.29 14.40 17.95
C ASP A 579 15.96 15.78 17.84
N ARG A 580 15.17 16.86 17.96
CA ARG A 580 15.71 18.22 17.97
C ARG A 580 16.67 18.42 19.14
N ASN A 581 17.77 19.09 18.84
CA ASN A 581 18.67 19.62 19.86
C ASN A 581 18.18 20.99 20.29
N VAL A 582 18.09 21.22 21.61
CA VAL A 582 17.76 22.53 22.16
C VAL A 582 18.93 23.02 23.00
N GLU A 583 19.45 24.18 22.63
CA GLU A 583 20.43 24.91 23.43
C GLU A 583 19.69 25.81 24.42
N LEU A 584 20.07 25.71 25.69
CA LEU A 584 19.49 26.49 26.78
C LEU A 584 20.56 27.35 27.43
N VAL A 585 20.13 28.44 28.06
CA VAL A 585 21.02 29.28 28.86
C VAL A 585 21.52 28.47 30.05
N MET A 586 22.85 28.34 30.13
CA MET A 586 23.55 27.60 31.16
C MET A 586 24.05 28.53 32.26
N VAL A 587 23.99 28.08 33.50
CA VAL A 587 24.60 28.70 34.68
C VAL A 587 25.64 27.73 35.22
N ALA A 588 26.83 28.23 35.57
CA ALA A 588 27.86 27.39 36.17
C ALA A 588 27.40 26.90 37.57
N ASN A 589 27.81 25.70 37.97
CA ASN A 589 27.36 25.08 39.22
C ASN A 589 27.72 25.89 40.48
N ASP A 590 28.80 26.66 40.45
CA ASP A 590 29.21 27.60 41.50
C ASP A 590 28.42 28.91 41.52
N GLN A 591 27.70 29.22 40.44
CA GLN A 591 26.85 30.41 40.29
C GLN A 591 25.36 30.11 40.51
N PHE A 592 25.00 28.85 40.77
CA PHE A 592 23.61 28.45 40.96
C PHE A 592 23.16 28.68 42.42
N GLU A 593 22.60 29.86 42.68
CA GLU A 593 22.18 30.32 44.03
C GLU A 593 20.67 30.25 44.29
N GLU A 594 19.89 29.64 43.38
CA GLU A 594 18.42 29.61 43.49
C GLU A 594 17.93 28.81 44.71
N PRO A 595 16.93 29.31 45.46
CA PRO A 595 16.38 28.64 46.64
C PRO A 595 15.64 27.36 46.23
N ARG A 596 16.02 26.23 46.84
CA ARG A 596 15.59 24.89 46.43
C ARG A 596 14.40 24.42 47.25
N ARG A 597 13.30 24.11 46.57
CA ARG A 597 12.13 23.45 47.17
C ARG A 597 12.29 21.94 47.24
N ALA A 598 12.90 21.34 46.22
CA ALA A 598 13.21 19.92 46.17
C ALA A 598 14.37 19.64 45.23
N THR A 599 15.17 18.62 45.57
CA THR A 599 16.29 18.18 44.74
C THR A 599 16.23 16.67 44.50
N CYS A 600 16.51 16.24 43.26
CA CYS A 600 16.82 14.86 42.92
C CYS A 600 18.28 14.79 42.46
N ALA A 601 19.05 13.90 43.07
CA ALA A 601 20.45 13.68 42.67
C ALA A 601 20.55 13.11 41.26
N MET A 602 21.66 13.42 40.59
CA MET A 602 22.01 12.85 39.29
C MET A 602 22.16 11.33 39.39
N THR A 603 21.72 10.62 38.35
CA THR A 603 21.97 9.17 38.19
C THR A 603 22.70 8.93 36.88
N ARG A 604 23.18 7.70 36.63
CA ARG A 604 23.84 7.36 35.36
C ARG A 604 22.98 7.63 34.11
N LYS A 605 21.66 7.76 34.26
CA LYS A 605 20.72 7.92 33.14
C LYS A 605 19.89 9.20 33.19
N LYS A 606 19.98 9.99 34.26
CA LYS A 606 19.15 11.19 34.46
C LYS A 606 19.98 12.32 35.07
N PRO A 607 19.77 13.58 34.64
CA PRO A 607 20.44 14.74 35.22
C PRO A 607 20.01 14.93 36.68
N ALA A 608 20.76 15.76 37.41
CA ALA A 608 20.24 16.32 38.66
C ALA A 608 19.03 17.19 38.33
N ILE A 609 18.02 17.18 39.20
CA ILE A 609 16.79 17.97 39.01
C ILE A 609 16.60 18.83 40.25
N VAL A 610 16.39 20.12 40.06
CA VAL A 610 16.00 21.05 41.13
C VAL A 610 14.68 21.71 40.77
N ILE A 611 13.75 21.69 41.72
CA ILE A 611 12.55 22.53 41.68
C ILE A 611 12.80 23.65 42.69
N CYS A 612 12.81 24.89 42.21
CA CYS A 612 13.02 26.06 43.07
C CYS A 612 11.73 26.45 43.82
N GLU A 613 11.83 27.36 44.79
CA GLU A 613 10.65 27.83 45.55
C GLU A 613 9.56 28.46 44.68
N ASP A 614 9.98 29.12 43.59
CA ASP A 614 9.11 29.71 42.56
C ASP A 614 8.54 28.66 41.57
N PHE A 615 8.83 27.38 41.78
CA PHE A 615 8.48 26.25 40.90
C PHE A 615 9.20 26.22 39.55
N SER A 616 10.25 27.04 39.36
CA SER A 616 11.13 26.88 38.21
C SER A 616 11.84 25.52 38.27
N LEU A 617 11.95 24.88 37.11
CA LEU A 617 12.51 23.54 36.97
C LEU A 617 13.87 23.64 36.30
N TRP A 618 14.89 23.11 36.98
CA TRP A 618 16.28 23.16 36.54
C TRP A 618 16.87 21.77 36.39
N LEU A 619 17.65 21.58 35.34
CA LEU A 619 18.44 20.38 35.09
C LEU A 619 19.91 20.69 35.35
N GLY A 620 20.60 19.83 36.09
CA GLY A 620 21.99 19.99 36.45
C GLY A 620 22.85 18.82 36.03
N ASN A 621 24.06 19.11 35.56
CA ASN A 621 25.14 18.14 35.43
C ASN A 621 26.18 18.46 36.49
N THR A 622 26.31 17.57 37.48
CA THR A 622 27.26 17.74 38.60
C THR A 622 28.58 17.00 38.37
N SER A 623 28.71 16.29 37.24
CA SER A 623 29.91 15.55 36.89
C SER A 623 30.97 16.43 36.23
N ASP A 624 32.21 15.94 36.20
CA ASP A 624 33.36 16.57 35.53
C ASP A 624 33.35 16.37 34.00
N SER A 625 32.35 15.68 33.45
CA SER A 625 32.20 15.41 32.02
C SER A 625 30.92 15.99 31.49
N ASP A 626 30.91 16.39 30.22
CA ASP A 626 29.68 16.78 29.53
C ASP A 626 28.69 15.61 29.49
N SER A 627 27.40 15.93 29.53
CA SER A 627 26.32 14.96 29.52
C SER A 627 25.28 15.38 28.50
N VAL A 628 24.74 14.42 27.77
CA VAL A 628 23.57 14.62 26.91
C VAL A 628 22.36 14.05 27.61
N VAL A 629 21.32 14.86 27.79
CA VAL A 629 20.02 14.37 28.26
C VAL A 629 19.23 14.00 27.01
N GLU A 630 18.92 12.71 26.88
CA GLU A 630 18.09 12.20 25.80
C GLU A 630 16.60 12.41 26.10
N PRO A 631 15.77 12.63 25.07
CA PRO A 631 14.31 12.67 25.18
C PRO A 631 13.77 11.47 25.97
N GLY A 632 12.92 11.70 26.98
CA GLY A 632 12.42 10.63 27.84
C GLY A 632 11.85 11.09 29.18
N GLU A 633 11.61 10.12 30.07
CA GLU A 633 11.00 10.39 31.37
C GLU A 633 11.95 11.19 32.26
N LEU A 634 11.57 12.43 32.56
CA LEU A 634 12.33 13.29 33.45
C LEU A 634 11.99 12.98 34.91
N LEU A 635 10.73 13.20 35.31
CA LEU A 635 10.26 12.96 36.67
C LEU A 635 8.83 12.37 36.73
N GLY A 636 8.56 11.63 37.80
CA GLY A 636 7.25 11.08 38.13
C GLY A 636 6.58 11.83 39.27
N PHE A 637 5.26 11.69 39.37
CA PHE A 637 4.44 12.29 40.41
C PHE A 637 4.12 11.30 41.55
N GLY A 638 4.91 10.24 41.71
CA GLY A 638 4.75 9.24 42.78
C GLY A 638 3.59 8.27 42.55
N THR A 639 3.01 7.81 43.65
CA THR A 639 1.70 7.15 43.70
C THR A 639 0.65 8.18 44.11
N GLY A 640 -0.58 8.01 43.65
CA GLY A 640 -1.67 8.94 43.90
C GLY A 640 -3.01 8.24 43.83
N ASP A 641 -4.05 8.93 44.30
CA ASP A 641 -5.43 8.44 44.33
C ASP A 641 -6.31 9.28 43.39
N PRO A 642 -7.15 8.69 42.53
CA PRO A 642 -8.14 9.46 41.77
C PRO A 642 -9.18 10.11 42.70
N SER A 643 -9.12 11.43 42.85
CA SER A 643 -10.03 12.21 43.72
C SER A 643 -10.59 13.44 42.99
N ALA A 644 -11.89 13.70 43.11
CA ALA A 644 -12.63 14.78 42.43
C ALA A 644 -12.43 16.19 43.02
N GLU A 645 -11.31 16.45 43.71
CA GLU A 645 -11.04 17.70 44.41
C GLU A 645 -10.33 18.76 43.54
N LYS A 646 -10.23 19.99 44.06
CA LYS A 646 -9.28 21.00 43.56
C LYS A 646 -7.84 20.45 43.69
N ASP A 647 -6.89 21.03 42.96
CA ASP A 647 -5.45 20.70 43.05
C ASP A 647 -5.01 19.36 42.47
N VAL A 648 -5.63 18.95 41.37
CA VAL A 648 -5.35 17.70 40.68
C VAL A 648 -4.84 17.92 39.26
N LEU A 649 -4.08 16.96 38.74
CA LEU A 649 -3.60 16.97 37.36
C LEU A 649 -4.61 16.22 36.46
N PRO A 650 -5.34 16.91 35.57
CA PRO A 650 -6.38 16.26 34.77
C PRO A 650 -5.80 15.48 33.59
N TRP A 651 -6.35 14.29 33.34
CA TRP A 651 -6.13 13.52 32.12
C TRP A 651 -6.82 14.20 30.93
N ARG A 652 -6.05 14.96 30.15
CA ARG A 652 -6.58 15.63 28.95
C ARG A 652 -5.60 15.54 27.80
N LEU A 653 -5.99 14.81 26.77
CA LEU A 653 -5.39 14.88 25.46
C LEU A 653 -6.01 16.07 24.72
N SER A 654 -5.18 16.98 24.23
CA SER A 654 -5.65 18.16 23.49
C SER A 654 -5.86 17.88 22.00
N SER A 655 -5.21 16.83 21.50
CA SER A 655 -5.24 16.40 20.09
C SER A 655 -4.67 14.99 19.95
N ASP A 656 -4.82 14.40 18.77
CA ASP A 656 -4.13 13.15 18.40
C ASP A 656 -2.61 13.30 18.22
N LEU A 657 -2.09 14.53 18.24
CA LEU A 657 -0.65 14.82 18.29
C LEU A 657 -0.09 14.84 19.71
N SER A 658 -0.97 14.76 20.74
CA SER A 658 -0.55 14.68 22.14
C SER A 658 0.33 13.44 22.35
N LEU A 659 1.31 13.54 23.25
CA LEU A 659 2.19 12.43 23.59
C LEU A 659 1.57 11.57 24.70
N VAL A 660 1.62 10.26 24.51
CA VAL A 660 1.33 9.24 25.53
C VAL A 660 2.53 8.31 25.67
N SER A 661 2.68 7.65 26.82
CA SER A 661 3.73 6.65 27.04
C SER A 661 3.12 5.26 27.19
N SER A 662 3.59 4.30 26.41
CA SER A 662 3.22 2.89 26.50
C SER A 662 4.49 2.05 26.43
N ASP A 663 4.63 1.11 27.36
CA ASP A 663 5.81 0.23 27.49
C ASP A 663 7.14 1.00 27.56
N ARG A 664 7.16 2.11 28.33
CA ARG A 664 8.32 3.03 28.48
C ARG A 664 8.79 3.68 27.17
N THR A 665 8.09 3.43 26.08
CA THR A 665 8.19 4.18 24.85
C THR A 665 7.08 5.22 24.87
N TRP A 666 7.20 6.23 24.05
CA TRP A 666 6.19 7.26 23.90
C TRP A 666 5.80 7.41 22.44
N TYR A 667 4.59 7.90 22.24
CA TYR A 667 3.99 7.96 20.94
C TYR A 667 3.09 9.19 20.90
N PRO A 668 3.10 9.96 19.81
CA PRO A 668 1.92 10.74 19.44
C PRO A 668 0.73 9.79 19.41
N VAL A 669 -0.42 10.20 19.96
CA VAL A 669 -1.61 9.33 20.04
C VAL A 669 -1.95 8.75 18.67
N CYS A 670 -1.94 9.53 17.59
CA CYS A 670 -2.17 9.05 16.22
C CYS A 670 -1.23 7.89 15.81
N LYS A 671 0.06 7.98 16.15
CA LYS A 671 1.05 6.92 15.88
C LYS A 671 0.80 5.69 16.76
N PHE A 672 0.35 5.88 18.00
CA PHE A 672 -0.02 4.79 18.89
C PHE A 672 -1.27 4.05 18.39
N LEU A 673 -2.30 4.79 17.97
CA LEU A 673 -3.52 4.24 17.36
C LEU A 673 -3.19 3.46 16.08
N ARG A 674 -2.34 4.02 15.22
CA ARG A 674 -1.81 3.32 14.05
C ARG A 674 -1.14 2.01 14.45
N LYS A 675 -0.21 2.05 15.41
CA LYS A 675 0.50 0.84 15.88
C LYS A 675 -0.49 -0.25 16.29
N LEU A 676 -1.50 0.09 17.09
CA LEU A 676 -2.56 -0.83 17.51
C LEU A 676 -3.35 -1.39 16.32
N ALA A 677 -3.74 -0.54 15.37
CA ALA A 677 -4.47 -0.98 14.18
C ALA A 677 -3.62 -1.90 13.26
N THR A 678 -2.36 -1.54 13.00
CA THR A 678 -1.51 -2.24 12.04
C THR A 678 -0.88 -3.51 12.61
N GLU A 679 -0.48 -3.48 13.88
CA GLU A 679 0.20 -4.61 14.53
C GLU A 679 -0.79 -5.58 15.18
N GLN A 680 -1.89 -5.06 15.74
CA GLN A 680 -2.84 -5.86 16.51
C GLN A 680 -4.21 -6.01 15.84
N GLY A 681 -4.45 -5.37 14.68
CA GLY A 681 -5.67 -5.53 13.89
C GLY A 681 -6.92 -4.88 14.51
N ILE A 682 -6.73 -3.89 15.38
CA ILE A 682 -7.81 -3.23 16.11
C ILE A 682 -8.45 -2.14 15.25
N GLY A 683 -9.71 -2.35 14.87
CA GLY A 683 -10.48 -1.40 14.04
C GLY A 683 -11.26 -0.34 14.83
N GLU A 684 -11.64 -0.64 16.07
CA GLU A 684 -12.36 0.26 16.96
C GLU A 684 -11.63 0.33 18.30
N LEU A 685 -11.47 1.54 18.83
CA LEU A 685 -10.73 1.77 20.06
C LEU A 685 -11.40 2.88 20.85
N GLU A 686 -11.53 2.65 22.15
CA GLU A 686 -11.93 3.67 23.10
C GLU A 686 -10.69 4.28 23.78
N ILE A 687 -10.68 5.60 23.94
CA ILE A 687 -9.74 6.26 24.85
C ILE A 687 -10.52 6.64 26.09
N GLU A 688 -10.03 6.22 27.25
CA GLU A 688 -10.63 6.58 28.53
C GLU A 688 -10.86 8.10 28.64
N ASP A 689 -12.07 8.49 29.03
CA ASP A 689 -12.53 9.87 29.15
C ASP A 689 -12.45 10.75 27.89
N HIS A 690 -12.23 10.18 26.72
CA HIS A 690 -12.17 10.92 25.45
C HIS A 690 -13.08 10.30 24.39
N GLN A 691 -13.74 11.17 23.64
CA GLN A 691 -14.41 10.80 22.40
C GLN A 691 -13.40 10.87 21.26
N LEU A 692 -13.35 9.80 20.47
CA LEU A 692 -12.58 9.71 19.24
C LEU A 692 -13.51 9.89 18.04
N GLU A 693 -13.25 10.88 17.21
CA GLU A 693 -13.94 11.07 15.93
C GLU A 693 -12.90 11.06 14.81
N PRO A 694 -13.08 10.27 13.73
CA PRO A 694 -12.17 10.33 12.59
C PRO A 694 -12.09 11.75 12.04
N ARG A 695 -10.89 12.20 11.68
CA ARG A 695 -10.74 13.45 10.90
C ARG A 695 -10.95 13.15 9.43
N TYR A 696 -11.40 14.15 8.68
CA TYR A 696 -11.71 14.02 7.26
C TYR A 696 -10.97 15.10 6.47
N HIS A 697 -10.59 14.78 5.23
CA HIS A 697 -10.20 15.80 4.27
C HIS A 697 -11.40 16.71 3.98
N ALA A 698 -11.14 17.98 3.70
CA ALA A 698 -12.18 18.89 3.23
C ALA A 698 -12.83 18.29 1.97
N ALA A 699 -14.18 18.29 1.92
CA ALA A 699 -14.90 17.83 0.75
C ALA A 699 -14.52 18.68 -0.46
N VAL A 700 -13.99 18.04 -1.51
CA VAL A 700 -13.72 18.68 -2.79
C VAL A 700 -14.94 18.46 -3.68
N ASP A 701 -15.57 19.56 -4.12
CA ASP A 701 -16.60 19.60 -5.18
C ASP A 701 -17.65 18.46 -5.16
N GLY A 702 -18.41 18.36 -4.08
CA GLY A 702 -19.58 17.46 -4.00
C GLY A 702 -19.25 15.98 -3.75
N ALA A 703 -17.97 15.63 -3.57
CA ALA A 703 -17.59 14.30 -3.07
C ALA A 703 -17.82 14.18 -1.55
N ASP A 704 -18.16 12.98 -1.09
CA ASP A 704 -18.26 12.68 0.33
C ASP A 704 -16.89 12.87 1.03
N PRO A 705 -16.86 13.41 2.25
CA PRO A 705 -15.62 13.59 3.00
C PRO A 705 -14.92 12.24 3.25
N VAL A 706 -13.63 12.18 2.91
CA VAL A 706 -12.80 10.96 3.08
C VAL A 706 -12.06 11.03 4.42
N PRO A 707 -12.15 10.00 5.27
CA PRO A 707 -11.45 9.99 6.54
C PRO A 707 -9.93 9.92 6.31
N VAL A 708 -9.19 10.67 7.11
CA VAL A 708 -7.75 10.81 7.01
C VAL A 708 -7.10 9.69 7.82
N THR A 709 -6.21 8.96 7.17
CA THR A 709 -5.63 7.72 7.69
C THR A 709 -4.96 7.93 9.06
N PHE A 710 -5.49 7.22 10.07
CA PHE A 710 -5.05 7.27 11.47
C PHE A 710 -5.06 8.64 12.14
N ARG A 711 -5.92 9.57 11.69
CA ARG A 711 -6.10 10.89 12.31
C ARG A 711 -7.46 11.00 12.98
N TYR A 712 -7.46 11.53 14.20
CA TYR A 712 -8.66 11.61 15.03
C TYR A 712 -8.77 12.96 15.73
N ALA A 713 -9.98 13.53 15.74
CA ALA A 713 -10.33 14.56 16.67
C ALA A 713 -10.55 13.89 18.03
N ILE A 714 -9.75 14.31 19.01
CA ILE A 714 -9.81 13.80 20.38
C ILE A 714 -10.45 14.90 21.22
N THR A 715 -11.64 14.61 21.76
CA THR A 715 -12.38 15.57 22.60
C THR A 715 -12.65 14.93 23.96
N PRO A 716 -12.25 15.56 25.08
CA PRO A 716 -12.62 15.07 26.41
C PRO A 716 -14.14 14.92 26.57
N LEU A 717 -14.60 13.85 27.21
CA LEU A 717 -16.03 13.59 27.41
C LEU A 717 -16.70 14.71 28.23
N ARG A 718 -17.94 15.04 27.86
CA ARG A 718 -18.76 16.09 28.53
C ARG A 718 -19.10 15.79 29.98
N SER A 719 -18.97 14.53 30.41
CA SER A 719 -19.25 14.09 31.78
C SER A 719 -18.44 14.86 32.83
N LYS A 720 -17.32 15.48 32.44
CA LYS A 720 -16.32 16.11 33.33
C LYS A 720 -15.75 15.16 34.39
N ALA A 721 -16.07 13.87 34.32
CA ALA A 721 -15.31 12.81 34.97
C ALA A 721 -13.99 12.68 34.21
N THR A 722 -13.15 13.72 34.31
CA THR A 722 -11.77 13.62 33.88
C THR A 722 -11.08 12.83 34.96
N HIS A 723 -10.46 11.70 34.65
CA HIS A 723 -9.54 11.10 35.61
C HIS A 723 -8.50 12.15 36.02
N VAL A 724 -8.36 12.29 37.32
CA VAL A 724 -7.60 13.34 37.95
C VAL A 724 -6.58 12.68 38.84
N TYR A 725 -5.33 13.08 38.69
CA TYR A 725 -4.25 12.50 39.46
C TYR A 725 -3.87 13.43 40.60
N LYS A 726 -4.02 12.93 41.84
CA LYS A 726 -3.56 13.60 43.05
C LYS A 726 -2.36 12.82 43.62
N PRO A 727 -1.12 13.32 43.49
CA PRO A 727 0.03 12.67 44.10
C PRO A 727 -0.12 12.63 45.62
N ASN A 728 0.40 11.58 46.25
CA ASN A 728 0.57 11.56 47.69
C ASN A 728 1.50 12.72 48.11
N GLY A 729 1.12 13.42 49.18
CA GLY A 729 1.94 14.50 49.73
C GLY A 729 3.35 14.00 50.10
N LEU A 730 4.35 14.84 49.87
CA LEU A 730 5.71 14.56 50.31
C LEU A 730 5.79 14.75 51.83
N SER A 731 6.37 13.78 52.54
CA SER A 731 6.66 13.92 53.97
C SER A 731 7.63 15.09 54.18
N GLU A 732 7.28 16.03 55.06
CA GLU A 732 8.13 17.18 55.40
C GLU A 732 9.55 16.74 55.82
N GLY A 733 10.58 17.45 55.36
CA GLY A 733 11.96 17.28 55.82
C GLY A 733 12.86 16.34 55.00
N ARG A 734 12.55 16.02 53.74
CA ARG A 734 13.47 15.30 52.84
C ARG A 734 14.09 16.23 51.80
N ASP A 735 15.38 16.56 51.98
CA ASP A 735 16.13 17.39 51.01
C ASP A 735 16.38 16.67 49.68
N GLN A 736 16.42 15.33 49.70
CA GLN A 736 16.61 14.50 48.51
C GLN A 736 15.36 13.63 48.25
N ILE A 737 14.78 13.82 47.08
CA ILE A 737 13.58 13.12 46.63
C ILE A 737 13.93 12.29 45.40
N ALA A 738 13.43 11.06 45.35
CA ALA A 738 13.60 10.21 44.18
C ALA A 738 12.93 10.86 42.94
N SER A 739 13.54 10.69 41.75
CA SER A 739 12.99 11.24 40.50
C SER A 739 11.56 10.79 40.21
N THR A 740 11.14 9.63 40.73
CA THR A 740 9.79 9.10 40.55
C THR A 740 8.74 9.80 41.42
N MET A 741 9.15 10.58 42.43
CA MET A 741 8.26 11.26 43.38
C MET A 741 8.41 12.78 43.39
N ILE A 742 9.49 13.34 42.83
CA ILE A 742 9.77 14.78 42.88
C ILE A 742 8.68 15.63 42.20
N GLY A 743 7.90 15.06 41.26
CA GLY A 743 6.73 15.74 40.70
C GLY A 743 5.62 16.02 41.71
N ALA A 744 5.55 15.27 42.82
CA ALA A 744 4.59 15.49 43.89
C ALA A 744 4.77 16.86 44.59
N VAL A 745 5.91 17.54 44.39
CA VAL A 745 6.12 18.93 44.83
C VAL A 745 5.08 19.89 44.21
N PHE A 746 4.58 19.58 43.02
CA PHE A 746 3.54 20.36 42.33
C PHE A 746 2.13 20.09 42.84
N ALA A 747 1.94 19.23 43.85
CA ALA A 747 0.65 19.09 44.51
C ALA A 747 0.14 20.47 44.98
N GLY A 748 -1.10 20.84 44.63
CA GLY A 748 -1.60 22.20 44.92
C GLY A 748 -1.16 23.29 43.94
N ASN A 749 -0.26 23.01 43.00
CA ASN A 749 0.40 24.01 42.15
C ASN A 749 0.62 23.51 40.70
N PHE A 750 -0.28 22.67 40.18
CA PHE A 750 -0.16 22.11 38.82
C PHE A 750 -0.31 23.14 37.70
N ASP A 751 -0.85 24.32 38.00
CA ASP A 751 -0.86 25.47 37.12
C ASP A 751 0.56 25.97 36.80
N LYS A 752 1.50 25.82 37.74
CA LYS A 752 2.92 26.18 37.62
C LYS A 752 3.78 25.11 36.95
N LEU A 753 3.20 23.97 36.62
CA LEU A 753 3.91 22.90 35.93
C LEU A 753 4.35 23.38 34.54
N VAL A 754 5.58 23.04 34.13
CA VAL A 754 6.12 23.47 32.85
C VAL A 754 5.25 22.97 31.68
N LYS A 755 4.88 23.89 30.79
CA LYS A 755 4.06 23.64 29.59
C LYS A 755 4.73 24.29 28.39
N ASN A 756 5.81 23.70 27.90
CA ASN A 756 6.53 24.19 26.73
C ASN A 756 6.91 23.06 25.77
N LYS A 757 7.66 23.37 24.72
CA LYS A 757 8.13 22.36 23.75
C LYS A 757 9.30 21.53 24.29
N ILE A 758 9.93 21.89 25.39
CA ILE A 758 11.09 21.18 25.93
C ILE A 758 10.65 20.08 26.89
N CYS A 759 9.60 20.34 27.67
CA CYS A 759 9.03 19.40 28.62
C CYS A 759 7.50 19.46 28.58
N SER A 760 6.89 18.28 28.60
CA SER A 760 5.43 18.12 28.60
C SER A 760 5.01 17.03 29.57
N VAL A 761 3.78 17.17 30.08
CA VAL A 761 3.12 16.08 30.82
C VAL A 761 2.68 15.03 29.82
N VAL A 762 3.17 13.82 30.02
CA VAL A 762 2.83 12.65 29.23
C VAL A 762 2.24 11.62 30.17
N TRP A 763 1.08 11.10 29.80
CA TRP A 763 0.43 10.06 30.57
C TRP A 763 0.91 8.70 30.14
N GLU A 764 1.23 7.87 31.13
CA GLU A 764 1.44 6.45 30.93
C GLU A 764 0.08 5.80 30.69
N VAL A 765 -0.05 5.11 29.56
CA VAL A 765 -1.26 4.44 29.12
C VAL A 765 -1.02 2.94 28.98
N GLN A 766 -2.06 2.18 29.27
CA GLN A 766 -2.13 0.74 29.09
C GLN A 766 -3.21 0.42 28.08
N PHE A 767 -2.94 -0.59 27.25
CA PHE A 767 -3.92 -1.08 26.29
C PHE A 767 -4.57 -2.35 26.84
N THR A 768 -5.90 -2.36 26.92
CA THR A 768 -6.69 -3.56 27.20
C THR A 768 -7.33 -4.06 25.91
N SER A 769 -7.21 -5.34 25.61
CA SER A 769 -7.69 -5.93 24.35
C SER A 769 -9.18 -6.25 24.29
N SER A 770 -9.89 -6.27 25.41
CA SER A 770 -11.31 -6.66 25.47
C SER A 770 -12.04 -5.98 26.63
N PRO A 771 -12.83 -4.91 26.38
CA PRO A 771 -12.91 -4.18 25.11
C PRO A 771 -11.57 -3.48 24.78
N PRO A 772 -11.23 -3.28 23.48
CA PRO A 772 -10.10 -2.46 23.06
C PRO A 772 -10.19 -1.03 23.64
N LYS A 773 -9.43 -0.78 24.70
CA LYS A 773 -9.44 0.51 25.43
C LYS A 773 -8.03 0.94 25.79
N ILE A 774 -7.74 2.23 25.58
CA ILE A 774 -6.58 2.90 26.15
C ILE A 774 -6.99 3.40 27.53
N GLN A 775 -6.48 2.73 28.55
CA GLN A 775 -6.62 3.13 29.96
C GLN A 775 -5.41 3.97 30.37
N ILE A 776 -5.64 4.92 31.26
CA ILE A 776 -4.52 5.67 31.83
C ILE A 776 -4.05 5.05 33.14
N SER A 777 -2.75 5.20 33.40
CA SER A 777 -2.14 4.74 34.65
C SER A 777 -1.70 5.92 35.51
N LYS A 778 -0.75 6.73 35.02
CA LYS A 778 -0.19 7.84 35.80
C LYS A 778 0.47 8.89 34.92
N PRO A 779 0.45 10.16 35.35
CA PRO A 779 1.16 11.21 34.65
C PRO A 779 2.66 11.12 34.93
N LYS A 780 3.46 11.60 34.00
CA LYS A 780 4.91 11.80 34.11
C LYS A 780 5.28 13.08 33.40
N LEU A 781 6.31 13.76 33.88
CA LEU A 781 6.90 14.86 33.13
C LEU A 781 8.01 14.28 32.26
N TYR A 782 7.87 14.50 30.97
CA TYR A 782 8.77 13.99 29.95
C TYR A 782 9.48 15.16 29.28
N MET A 783 10.78 14.98 29.04
CA MET A 783 11.57 15.92 28.26
C MET A 783 11.47 15.51 26.79
N THR A 784 11.09 16.44 25.91
CA THR A 784 10.72 16.22 24.50
C THR A 784 11.75 16.75 23.50
N ALA A 785 13.00 16.93 23.94
CA ALA A 785 14.11 17.38 23.12
C ALA A 785 15.44 16.87 23.71
N ARG A 786 16.49 16.80 22.89
CA ARG A 786 17.85 16.52 23.36
C ARG A 786 18.49 17.81 23.88
N ILE A 787 19.07 17.74 25.08
CA ILE A 787 19.73 18.88 25.73
C ILE A 787 21.17 18.49 26.05
N HIS A 788 22.11 19.32 25.60
CA HIS A 788 23.50 19.20 26.00
C HIS A 788 23.73 19.93 27.33
N LEU A 789 24.19 19.22 28.35
CA LEU A 789 24.55 19.77 29.66
C LEU A 789 26.08 19.69 29.83
N PRO A 790 26.79 20.82 29.68
CA PRO A 790 28.22 20.89 29.99
C PRO A 790 28.55 20.38 31.40
N SER A 791 29.81 20.00 31.63
CA SER A 791 30.28 19.65 32.97
C SER A 791 29.99 20.79 33.96
N LYS A 792 29.54 20.44 35.17
CA LYS A 792 29.27 21.40 36.26
C LYS A 792 28.39 22.58 35.84
N SER A 793 27.27 22.32 35.16
CA SER A 793 26.32 23.36 34.75
C SER A 793 24.88 23.06 35.15
N TRP A 794 24.04 24.09 35.14
CA TRP A 794 22.60 24.04 35.31
C TRP A 794 21.90 24.78 34.18
N CYS A 795 20.74 24.30 33.72
CA CYS A 795 19.86 25.04 32.82
C CYS A 795 18.42 25.06 33.33
N CYS A 796 17.76 26.20 33.15
CA CYS A 796 16.34 26.35 33.46
C CYS A 796 15.52 25.86 32.25
N ILE A 797 14.60 24.91 32.48
CA ILE A 797 13.71 24.37 31.43
C ILE A 797 12.29 24.90 31.53
N SER A 798 11.97 25.69 32.56
CA SER A 798 10.63 26.24 32.79
C SER A 798 10.41 27.65 32.24
N LYS A 799 11.48 28.35 31.84
CA LYS A 799 11.42 29.73 31.33
C LYS A 799 11.18 29.80 29.83
#